data_AF-A0A3M5EVY6-F1
#
_entry.id   AF-A0A3M5EVY6-F1
#
_cell.length_a   1.000
_cell.length_b   1.000
_cell.length_c   1.000
_cell.angle_alpha   90.00
_cell.angle_beta   90.00
_cell.angle_gamma   90.00
#
_symmetry.space_group_name_H-M   'P 1'
#
loop_
_entity.id
_entity.type
_entity.pdbx_description
1 polymer ?
#
loop_
_entity_poly.entity_id
_entity_poly.type
_entity_poly.pdbx_seq_one_letter_code
_entity_poly.pdbx_strand_id
1 'polypeptide(L)'
;MRLEDRATDSGPVADGRFALTFERPGTYSVELRDDKGQLLGATGHSVSGEGVKSVPGTVEVVFDKPEYRTGEEASALITFPEPVEDALLSLERDKVEATALLSKGADWLRLEKLNPTQYRVWIPVREEFSPNLTFSVLYTKGGDYSFQNAGIKVGMPQVEIDIATDKERYEPGETVTVTLATRFAGKPVSSHLTVSVVDEMVYALQAEIAPGIDQFFYHPRRNNVRTSASLAFISYDVALPGSTSAPGRANRSERGVKVLERPRREDVDTAAWQPELVTDAQGKASFSFRMPDSLTRWRITARAIDDNGQVGQKKQFLRSEKPLYLKWSGPTRFRQGDQPDLGLFVFNQGEQPVKAELLSGPPGSQRSQTLELAKGVNYIPLAQQPLSDGDWSAELRQDGQVRDRLAVRFNLLADGWQVEQVQNLSLAAASNPLQLPADARDVRLRLADGPAAAYLGNLDDLLEYPYGGVEQTASQLLPLSIAYPALAGGEPRIRDRLRLIMQNSRLRLVQMAGPDAWFAWWGGDVDGDAFLTAYAYYADWYASRALEIQLPAEHWQRILEPYAKQATQTPLLQRALILAFARDMQLPVNTLLGGLLNDLANAGEGQARAEPLEADDGLVLGDPDSAVGLAAARVLAVDLARQLRVAVPAPLAAQAETAT
;
A
#
# COMPACT_ATOMS: atom_id res chain seq x y z
N MET A 1 41.10 24.34 -13.38
CA MET A 1 41.69 25.30 -12.42
C MET A 1 42.36 24.52 -11.29
N ARG A 2 43.63 24.77 -11.00
CA ARG A 2 44.32 24.28 -9.80
C ARG A 2 44.00 25.21 -8.62
N LEU A 3 43.56 24.69 -7.48
CA LEU A 3 43.03 25.49 -6.37
C LEU A 3 44.12 26.15 -5.54
N GLU A 4 45.30 25.53 -5.45
CA GLU A 4 46.42 26.00 -4.62
C GLU A 4 47.02 27.32 -5.12
N ASP A 5 47.15 27.48 -6.44
CA ASP A 5 47.75 28.66 -7.08
C ASP A 5 46.76 29.38 -8.03
N ARG A 6 45.51 28.90 -8.09
CA ARG A 6 44.47 29.39 -9.02
C ARG A 6 44.87 29.35 -10.49
N ALA A 7 45.86 28.54 -10.87
CA ALA A 7 46.26 28.43 -12.27
C ALA A 7 45.12 27.79 -13.10
N THR A 8 44.76 28.42 -14.22
CA THR A 8 43.72 27.95 -15.12
C THR A 8 44.31 27.49 -16.43
N ASP A 9 43.84 26.35 -16.93
CA ASP A 9 44.11 25.87 -18.28
C ASP A 9 42.76 25.51 -18.92
N SER A 10 42.66 25.70 -20.24
CA SER A 10 41.44 25.44 -21.01
C SER A 10 41.77 24.95 -22.42
N GLY A 11 40.91 24.07 -22.94
CA GLY A 11 41.05 23.51 -24.28
C GLY A 11 39.71 23.09 -24.85
N PRO A 12 39.59 22.99 -26.19
CA PRO A 12 38.38 22.50 -26.83
C PRO A 12 38.18 21.01 -26.51
N VAL A 13 36.93 20.63 -26.25
CA VAL A 13 36.53 19.25 -26.00
C VAL A 13 35.83 18.72 -27.24
N ALA A 14 36.28 17.57 -27.75
CA ALA A 14 35.62 16.89 -28.87
C ALA A 14 34.36 16.14 -28.40
N ASP A 15 33.43 15.84 -29.32
CA ASP A 15 32.21 15.09 -29.00
C ASP A 15 32.53 13.73 -28.39
N GLY A 16 32.09 13.51 -27.15
CA GLY A 16 32.20 12.24 -26.43
C GLY A 16 33.19 12.25 -25.26
N ARG A 17 34.26 11.43 -25.37
CA ARG A 17 35.25 11.23 -24.30
C ARG A 17 36.48 12.10 -24.53
N PHE A 18 36.94 12.78 -23.49
CA PHE A 18 38.18 13.55 -23.48
C PHE A 18 39.07 13.10 -22.32
N ALA A 19 40.38 13.27 -22.48
CA ALA A 19 41.38 12.98 -21.45
C ALA A 19 42.03 14.29 -21.00
N LEU A 20 42.19 14.45 -19.69
CA LEU A 20 42.91 15.57 -19.10
C LEU A 20 44.19 15.04 -18.47
N THR A 21 45.31 15.71 -18.76
CA THR A 21 46.60 15.39 -18.15
C THR A 21 46.92 16.51 -17.16
N PHE A 22 47.29 16.14 -15.93
CA PHE A 22 47.65 17.10 -14.90
C PHE A 22 49.18 17.07 -14.72
N GLU A 23 49.86 18.11 -15.17
CA GLU A 23 51.34 18.17 -15.11
C GLU A 23 51.89 18.38 -13.70
N ARG A 24 51.05 18.84 -12.76
CA ARG A 24 51.46 19.18 -11.40
C ARG A 24 50.57 18.49 -10.36
N PRO A 25 51.10 18.15 -9.17
CA PRO A 25 50.28 17.75 -8.03
C PRO A 25 49.40 18.92 -7.55
N GLY A 26 48.18 18.64 -7.10
CA GLY A 26 47.23 19.69 -6.73
C GLY A 26 45.78 19.23 -6.67
N THR A 27 44.93 20.08 -6.12
CA THR A 27 43.49 19.96 -6.14
C THR A 27 42.97 20.77 -7.32
N TYR A 28 42.19 20.14 -8.18
CA TYR A 28 41.71 20.72 -9.42
C TYR A 28 40.18 20.82 -9.39
N SER A 29 39.66 21.96 -9.85
CA SER A 29 38.28 22.07 -10.35
C SER A 29 38.31 21.93 -11.87
N VAL A 30 37.61 20.93 -12.39
CA VAL A 30 37.42 20.68 -13.81
C VAL A 30 36.00 21.13 -14.17
N GLU A 31 35.88 22.04 -15.12
CA GLU A 31 34.61 22.61 -15.56
C GLU A 31 34.43 22.36 -17.05
N LEU A 32 33.25 21.86 -17.43
CA LEU A 32 32.81 21.73 -18.81
C LEU A 32 31.80 22.84 -19.10
N ARG A 33 32.03 23.61 -20.17
CA ARG A 33 31.20 24.74 -20.56
C ARG A 33 30.74 24.61 -22.00
N ASP A 34 29.55 25.12 -22.31
CA ASP A 34 29.06 25.23 -23.68
C ASP A 34 29.74 26.37 -24.45
N ASP A 35 29.40 26.49 -25.73
CA ASP A 35 29.88 27.54 -26.65
C ASP A 35 29.50 28.97 -26.20
N LYS A 36 28.50 29.10 -25.32
CA LYS A 36 28.04 30.35 -24.70
C LYS A 36 28.63 30.59 -23.31
N GLY A 37 29.54 29.72 -22.84
CA GLY A 37 30.20 29.80 -21.55
C GLY A 37 29.37 29.32 -20.35
N GLN A 38 28.19 28.73 -20.58
CA GLN A 38 27.35 28.15 -19.53
C GLN A 38 27.97 26.86 -19.00
N LEU A 39 27.96 26.67 -17.68
CA LEU A 39 28.49 25.47 -17.04
C LEU A 39 27.55 24.28 -17.31
N LEU A 40 28.04 23.30 -18.07
CA LEU A 40 27.36 22.04 -18.34
C LEU A 40 27.61 21.00 -17.23
N GLY A 41 28.76 21.09 -16.56
CA GLY A 41 29.12 20.24 -15.44
C GLY A 41 30.46 20.62 -14.82
N ALA A 42 30.66 20.26 -13.55
CA ALA A 42 31.92 20.47 -12.86
C ALA A 42 32.24 19.29 -11.92
N THR A 43 33.52 19.00 -11.74
CA THR A 43 33.99 18.03 -10.75
C THR A 43 35.28 18.49 -10.10
N GLY A 44 35.47 18.14 -8.84
CA GLY A 44 36.78 18.19 -8.19
C GLY A 44 37.62 16.98 -8.55
N HIS A 45 38.94 17.13 -8.67
CA HIS A 45 39.90 16.04 -8.83
C HIS A 45 41.19 16.36 -8.09
N SER A 46 41.77 15.41 -7.36
CA SER A 46 43.03 15.64 -6.64
C SER A 46 44.13 14.76 -7.22
N VAL A 47 45.29 15.35 -7.47
CA VAL A 47 46.46 14.67 -8.02
C VAL A 47 47.56 14.64 -6.97
N SER A 48 47.91 13.44 -6.51
CA SER A 48 48.95 13.23 -5.50
C SER A 48 50.36 13.43 -6.08
N GLY A 49 51.26 14.04 -5.31
CA GLY A 49 52.68 14.16 -5.63
C GLY A 49 53.44 15.03 -4.63
N GLU A 50 54.57 15.59 -5.03
CA GLU A 50 55.41 16.41 -4.14
C GLU A 50 54.62 17.63 -3.61
N GLY A 51 54.36 17.67 -2.29
CA GLY A 51 53.59 18.73 -1.62
C GLY A 51 52.07 18.48 -1.49
N VAL A 52 51.50 17.48 -2.17
CA VAL A 52 50.07 17.10 -2.07
C VAL A 52 49.98 15.59 -1.85
N LYS A 53 49.77 15.18 -0.61
CA LYS A 53 49.68 13.76 -0.22
C LYS A 53 48.23 13.30 -0.26
N SER A 54 47.99 12.01 -0.53
CA SER A 54 46.69 11.43 -0.16
C SER A 54 46.49 11.57 1.35
N VAL A 55 45.25 11.50 1.82
CA VAL A 55 44.95 11.66 3.26
C VAL A 55 45.90 10.74 4.06
N PRO A 56 46.69 11.28 5.00
CA PRO A 56 47.65 10.49 5.75
C PRO A 56 46.98 9.25 6.35
N GLY A 57 47.54 8.07 6.08
CA GLY A 57 47.03 6.79 6.58
C GLY A 57 45.98 6.09 5.71
N THR A 58 45.57 6.62 4.54
CA THR A 58 44.62 5.94 3.63
C THR A 58 45.21 5.66 2.25
N VAL A 59 45.22 4.39 1.82
CA VAL A 59 45.42 4.00 0.42
C VAL A 59 44.16 4.28 -0.40
N GLU A 60 44.33 4.82 -1.60
CA GLU A 60 43.22 5.06 -2.54
C GLU A 60 43.27 4.03 -3.68
N VAL A 61 42.10 3.54 -4.08
CA VAL A 61 41.94 2.59 -5.19
C VAL A 61 40.84 3.09 -6.11
N VAL A 62 41.20 3.41 -7.36
CA VAL A 62 40.27 3.97 -8.36
C VAL A 62 40.24 3.10 -9.59
N PHE A 63 39.07 2.57 -9.94
CA PHE A 63 38.82 1.80 -11.15
C PHE A 63 38.58 2.70 -12.37
N ASP A 64 38.97 2.22 -13.55
CA ASP A 64 38.80 2.94 -14.83
C ASP A 64 37.34 3.00 -15.31
N LYS A 65 36.48 2.08 -14.82
CA LYS A 65 35.05 2.04 -15.13
C LYS A 65 34.21 1.83 -13.87
N PRO A 66 32.96 2.33 -13.84
CA PRO A 66 32.01 2.05 -12.76
C PRO A 66 31.40 0.63 -12.83
N GLU A 67 31.47 -0.04 -13.98
CA GLU A 67 30.91 -1.37 -14.23
C GLU A 67 31.66 -2.07 -15.37
N TYR A 68 31.80 -3.39 -15.25
CA TYR A 68 32.51 -4.24 -16.20
C TYR A 68 31.61 -5.35 -16.74
N ARG A 69 31.92 -5.85 -17.94
CA ARG A 69 31.34 -7.09 -18.47
C ARG A 69 32.26 -8.27 -18.19
N THR A 70 31.68 -9.46 -18.06
CA THR A 70 32.46 -10.71 -17.99
C THR A 70 33.42 -10.80 -19.19
N GLY A 71 34.68 -11.09 -18.92
CA GLY A 71 35.76 -11.15 -19.91
C GLY A 71 36.48 -9.82 -20.16
N GLU A 72 35.99 -8.70 -19.64
CA GLU A 72 36.77 -7.45 -19.62
C GLU A 72 37.90 -7.50 -18.58
N GLU A 73 38.84 -6.58 -18.68
CA GLU A 73 39.92 -6.40 -17.70
C GLU A 73 39.67 -5.11 -16.91
N ALA A 74 39.49 -5.25 -15.59
CA ALA A 74 39.33 -4.12 -14.68
C ALA A 74 40.68 -3.50 -14.35
N SER A 75 40.89 -2.24 -14.77
CA SER A 75 42.12 -1.49 -14.51
C SER A 75 41.92 -0.60 -13.28
N ALA A 76 42.71 -0.78 -12.24
CA ALA A 76 42.71 0.09 -11.07
C ALA A 76 44.06 0.80 -10.88
N LEU A 77 43.99 2.06 -10.45
CA LEU A 77 45.13 2.81 -9.95
C LEU A 77 45.12 2.74 -8.42
N ILE A 78 46.21 2.24 -7.84
CA ILE A 78 46.46 2.23 -6.40
C ILE A 78 47.41 3.38 -6.07
N THR A 79 46.99 4.27 -5.17
CA THR A 79 47.78 5.42 -4.73
C THR A 79 48.02 5.35 -3.22
N PHE A 80 49.29 5.26 -2.84
CA PHE A 80 49.75 5.28 -1.45
C PHE A 80 50.12 6.72 -1.02
N PRO A 81 49.89 7.10 0.25
CA PRO A 81 50.27 8.43 0.77
C PRO A 81 51.79 8.63 0.85
N GLU A 82 52.56 7.55 0.83
CA GLU A 82 54.00 7.52 0.91
C GLU A 82 54.57 6.31 0.18
N PRO A 83 55.89 6.25 -0.09
CA PRO A 83 56.49 5.11 -0.79
C PRO A 83 56.27 3.80 -0.04
N VAL A 84 55.71 2.80 -0.71
CA VAL A 84 55.43 1.46 -0.15
C VAL A 84 56.09 0.40 -1.03
N GLU A 85 56.87 -0.49 -0.40
CA GLU A 85 57.58 -1.59 -1.08
C GLU A 85 56.69 -2.82 -1.26
N ASP A 86 55.76 -3.07 -0.33
CA ASP A 86 54.85 -4.20 -0.40
C ASP A 86 53.50 -3.91 0.26
N ALA A 87 52.45 -4.58 -0.23
CA ALA A 87 51.08 -4.51 0.27
C ALA A 87 50.37 -5.85 -0.01
N LEU A 88 49.50 -6.28 0.90
CA LEU A 88 48.59 -7.40 0.67
C LEU A 88 47.44 -6.92 -0.22
N LEU A 89 47.27 -7.59 -1.36
CA LEU A 89 46.15 -7.43 -2.26
C LEU A 89 45.24 -8.65 -2.13
N SER A 90 43.93 -8.45 -2.07
CA SER A 90 42.98 -9.55 -1.97
C SER A 90 41.74 -9.33 -2.82
N LEU A 91 41.16 -10.44 -3.28
CA LEU A 91 39.81 -10.49 -3.82
C LEU A 91 38.88 -11.12 -2.80
N GLU A 92 37.78 -10.44 -2.50
CA GLU A 92 36.97 -10.75 -1.33
C GLU A 92 35.47 -10.61 -1.61
N ARG A 93 34.67 -11.54 -1.06
CA ARG A 93 33.23 -11.38 -0.87
C ARG A 93 32.74 -12.15 0.35
N ASP A 94 32.54 -13.46 0.23
CA ASP A 94 32.12 -14.30 1.37
C ASP A 94 33.31 -14.89 2.12
N LYS A 95 34.43 -15.00 1.41
CA LYS A 95 35.74 -15.42 1.88
C LYS A 95 36.81 -14.62 1.10
N VAL A 96 38.07 -14.82 1.47
CA VAL A 96 39.20 -14.40 0.64
C VAL A 96 39.30 -15.38 -0.53
N GLU A 97 38.99 -14.92 -1.73
CA GLU A 97 39.02 -15.72 -2.95
C GLU A 97 40.45 -15.87 -3.48
N ALA A 98 41.22 -14.79 -3.40
CA ALA A 98 42.59 -14.77 -3.85
C ALA A 98 43.40 -13.73 -3.08
N THR A 99 44.71 -13.97 -2.97
CA THR A 99 45.66 -13.04 -2.36
C THR A 99 46.85 -12.83 -3.30
N ALA A 100 47.48 -11.67 -3.20
CA ALA A 100 48.75 -11.36 -3.84
C ALA A 100 49.56 -10.42 -2.94
N LEU A 101 50.86 -10.39 -3.12
CA LEU A 101 51.71 -9.32 -2.57
C LEU A 101 52.04 -8.36 -3.70
N LEU A 102 51.96 -7.05 -3.45
CA LEU A 102 52.30 -6.01 -4.42
C LEU A 102 53.72 -6.19 -4.98
N SER A 103 54.65 -6.69 -4.16
CA SER A 103 56.03 -6.96 -4.55
C SER A 103 56.21 -8.19 -5.45
N LYS A 104 55.31 -9.17 -5.39
CA LYS A 104 55.42 -10.47 -6.09
C LYS A 104 54.41 -10.67 -7.21
N GLY A 105 53.27 -9.98 -7.15
CA GLY A 105 52.11 -10.25 -8.01
C GLY A 105 51.44 -11.60 -7.72
N ALA A 106 50.53 -11.99 -8.60
CA ALA A 106 49.87 -13.29 -8.63
C ALA A 106 49.25 -13.53 -10.03
N ASP A 107 48.92 -14.78 -10.37
CA ASP A 107 48.41 -15.13 -11.69
C ASP A 107 47.03 -14.53 -12.01
N TRP A 108 46.29 -14.08 -11.00
CA TRP A 108 44.96 -13.48 -11.14
C TRP A 108 45.00 -11.97 -11.40
N LEU A 109 46.19 -11.34 -11.44
CA LEU A 109 46.33 -9.91 -11.72
C LEU A 109 47.63 -9.60 -12.46
N ARG A 110 47.66 -8.48 -13.16
CA ARG A 110 48.90 -7.90 -13.71
C ARG A 110 49.23 -6.60 -12.97
N LEU A 111 50.50 -6.39 -12.64
CA LEU A 111 50.98 -5.20 -11.94
C LEU A 111 51.97 -4.41 -12.82
N GLU A 112 51.86 -3.09 -12.77
CA GLU A 112 52.88 -2.16 -13.26
C GLU A 112 53.14 -1.12 -12.17
N LYS A 113 54.42 -0.95 -11.80
CA LYS A 113 54.84 0.13 -10.90
C LYS A 113 55.05 1.39 -11.71
N LEU A 114 54.28 2.44 -11.45
CA LEU A 114 54.41 3.73 -12.14
C LEU A 114 55.47 4.59 -11.46
N ASN A 115 55.44 4.65 -10.13
CA ASN A 115 56.41 5.36 -9.30
C ASN A 115 56.39 4.75 -7.86
N PRO A 116 57.19 5.26 -6.90
CA PRO A 116 57.23 4.68 -5.55
C PRO A 116 55.90 4.71 -4.77
N THR A 117 54.95 5.56 -5.13
CA THR A 117 53.65 5.73 -4.45
C THR A 117 52.46 5.26 -5.28
N GLN A 118 52.63 4.91 -6.55
CA GLN A 118 51.53 4.55 -7.46
C GLN A 118 51.82 3.28 -8.24
N TYR A 119 50.81 2.42 -8.26
CA TYR A 119 50.82 1.14 -8.96
C TYR A 119 49.54 1.00 -9.78
N ARG A 120 49.68 0.48 -11.00
CA ARG A 120 48.54 0.13 -11.84
C ARG A 120 48.33 -1.37 -11.81
N VAL A 121 47.09 -1.78 -11.62
CA VAL A 121 46.70 -3.18 -11.57
C VAL A 121 45.64 -3.48 -12.61
N TRP A 122 45.69 -4.68 -13.18
CA TRP A 122 44.68 -5.18 -14.10
C TRP A 122 44.18 -6.53 -13.61
N ILE A 123 42.85 -6.65 -13.49
CA ILE A 123 42.19 -7.83 -12.95
C ILE A 123 41.19 -8.34 -14.00
N PRO A 124 41.38 -9.55 -14.58
CA PRO A 124 40.42 -10.12 -15.52
C PRO A 124 39.10 -10.42 -14.81
N VAL A 125 38.01 -9.85 -15.31
CA VAL A 125 36.67 -9.97 -14.73
C VAL A 125 36.06 -11.30 -15.13
N ARG A 126 35.86 -12.18 -14.13
CA ARG A 126 35.29 -13.52 -14.31
C ARG A 126 33.79 -13.53 -13.99
N GLU A 127 33.08 -14.53 -14.48
CA GLU A 127 31.64 -14.70 -14.21
C GLU A 127 31.35 -14.85 -12.71
N GLU A 128 32.27 -15.48 -11.98
CA GLU A 128 32.23 -15.68 -10.52
C GLU A 128 32.15 -14.38 -9.72
N PHE A 129 32.60 -13.27 -10.33
CA PHE A 129 32.62 -11.95 -9.70
C PHE A 129 31.22 -11.35 -9.67
N SER A 130 30.25 -11.89 -10.40
CA SER A 130 28.88 -11.38 -10.42
C SER A 130 28.15 -11.56 -9.07
N PRO A 131 27.29 -10.61 -8.67
CA PRO A 131 27.05 -9.30 -9.31
C PRO A 131 28.15 -8.28 -8.98
N ASN A 132 28.97 -8.55 -7.96
CA ASN A 132 30.19 -7.80 -7.63
C ASN A 132 31.15 -8.64 -6.78
N LEU A 133 32.42 -8.24 -6.82
CA LEU A 133 33.51 -8.71 -5.96
C LEU A 133 34.23 -7.49 -5.37
N THR A 134 34.93 -7.65 -4.25
CA THR A 134 35.72 -6.55 -3.66
C THR A 134 37.20 -6.80 -3.91
N PHE A 135 37.89 -5.79 -4.39
CA PHE A 135 39.34 -5.74 -4.41
C PHE A 135 39.82 -4.91 -3.22
N SER A 136 40.71 -5.49 -2.43
CA SER A 136 41.14 -4.93 -1.16
C SER A 136 42.66 -4.75 -1.17
N VAL A 137 43.11 -3.64 -0.58
CA VAL A 137 44.54 -3.32 -0.46
C VAL A 137 44.84 -3.02 1.00
N LEU A 138 45.80 -3.74 1.55
CA LEU A 138 46.31 -3.55 2.91
C LEU A 138 47.82 -3.34 2.88
N TYR A 139 48.32 -2.28 3.50
CA TYR A 139 49.75 -2.13 3.74
C TYR A 139 50.02 -1.75 5.19
N THR A 140 51.21 -2.09 5.67
CA THR A 140 51.70 -1.75 7.00
C THR A 140 52.99 -0.96 6.89
N LYS A 141 53.10 0.16 7.59
CA LYS A 141 54.34 0.94 7.62
C LYS A 141 54.45 1.72 8.94
N GLY A 142 55.64 1.73 9.53
CA GLY A 142 55.91 2.53 10.74
C GLY A 142 55.13 2.12 11.99
N GLY A 143 54.54 0.93 12.03
CA GLY A 143 53.66 0.50 13.13
C GLY A 143 52.17 0.83 12.91
N ASP A 144 51.84 1.47 11.79
CA ASP A 144 50.45 1.69 11.36
C ASP A 144 50.07 0.72 10.23
N TYR A 145 48.75 0.51 10.05
CA TYR A 145 48.22 -0.17 8.87
C TYR A 145 47.12 0.66 8.21
N SER A 146 46.99 0.50 6.91
CA SER A 146 45.91 1.09 6.11
C SER A 146 45.22 0.00 5.33
N PHE A 147 43.89 0.08 5.21
CA PHE A 147 43.07 -0.88 4.52
C PHE A 147 41.99 -0.17 3.70
N GLN A 148 41.90 -0.50 2.41
CA GLN A 148 40.88 0.05 1.52
C GLN A 148 40.21 -1.06 0.72
N ASN A 149 38.89 -0.96 0.60
CA ASN A 149 38.05 -1.80 -0.24
C ASN A 149 37.55 -1.01 -1.45
N ALA A 150 37.61 -1.61 -2.63
CA ALA A 150 37.02 -1.08 -3.85
C ALA A 150 36.23 -2.19 -4.57
N GLY A 151 34.96 -1.93 -4.86
CA GLY A 151 34.08 -2.91 -5.51
C GLY A 151 34.31 -2.98 -7.02
N ILE A 152 34.47 -4.19 -7.55
CA ILE A 152 34.36 -4.50 -8.97
C ILE A 152 32.92 -4.91 -9.24
N LYS A 153 32.13 -3.99 -9.84
CA LYS A 153 30.76 -4.28 -10.24
C LYS A 153 30.73 -4.95 -11.60
N VAL A 154 29.99 -6.06 -11.71
CA VAL A 154 29.84 -6.81 -12.97
C VAL A 154 28.40 -6.68 -13.47
N GLY A 155 28.24 -6.20 -14.69
CA GLY A 155 26.95 -6.06 -15.33
C GLY A 155 26.34 -7.43 -15.61
N MET A 156 25.14 -7.66 -15.08
CA MET A 156 24.38 -8.89 -15.31
C MET A 156 23.50 -8.72 -16.56
N PRO A 157 23.62 -9.59 -17.59
CA PRO A 157 22.69 -9.59 -18.70
C PRO A 157 21.26 -9.83 -18.21
N GLN A 158 20.31 -9.15 -18.84
CA GLN A 158 18.89 -9.24 -18.51
C GLN A 158 18.12 -9.80 -19.69
N VAL A 159 16.94 -10.35 -19.42
CA VAL A 159 15.97 -10.64 -20.47
C VAL A 159 15.48 -9.29 -21.03
N GLU A 160 15.81 -9.02 -22.28
CA GLU A 160 15.26 -7.89 -23.02
C GLU A 160 13.79 -8.18 -23.33
N ILE A 161 12.92 -7.22 -23.02
CA ILE A 161 11.49 -7.29 -23.32
C ILE A 161 11.17 -6.14 -24.28
N ASP A 162 10.75 -6.47 -25.48
CA ASP A 162 10.13 -5.52 -26.41
C ASP A 162 8.61 -5.56 -26.21
N ILE A 163 8.01 -4.38 -26.03
CA ILE A 163 6.57 -4.20 -25.88
C ILE A 163 6.11 -3.32 -27.03
N ALA A 164 5.27 -3.87 -27.91
CA ALA A 164 4.70 -3.15 -29.03
C ALA A 164 3.17 -3.22 -29.00
N THR A 165 2.54 -2.11 -29.39
CA THR A 165 1.10 -1.98 -29.53
C THR A 165 0.76 -1.60 -30.96
N ASP A 166 -0.48 -1.86 -31.38
CA ASP A 166 -0.93 -1.54 -32.74
C ASP A 166 -1.01 -0.03 -33.02
N LYS A 167 -1.19 0.79 -31.98
CA LYS A 167 -1.19 2.27 -32.02
C LYS A 167 -0.47 2.84 -30.80
N GLU A 168 -0.05 4.10 -30.86
CA GLU A 168 0.45 4.83 -29.68
C GLU A 168 -0.67 5.58 -28.92
N ARG A 169 -1.76 5.89 -29.64
CA ARG A 169 -2.92 6.63 -29.14
C ARG A 169 -4.18 5.83 -29.44
N TYR A 170 -5.03 5.72 -28.43
CA TYR A 170 -6.30 5.03 -28.48
C TYR A 170 -7.42 5.94 -27.98
N GLU A 171 -8.62 5.72 -28.48
CA GLU A 171 -9.83 6.26 -27.87
C GLU A 171 -10.39 5.28 -26.82
N PRO A 172 -11.08 5.79 -25.78
CA PRO A 172 -11.97 5.01 -24.92
C PRO A 172 -12.77 3.92 -25.66
N GLY A 173 -12.76 2.70 -25.12
CA GLY A 173 -13.47 1.53 -25.66
C GLY A 173 -12.79 0.81 -26.82
N GLU A 174 -11.74 1.38 -27.44
CA GLU A 174 -10.96 0.68 -28.47
C GLU A 174 -10.29 -0.59 -27.91
N THR A 175 -10.14 -1.60 -28.76
CA THR A 175 -9.34 -2.79 -28.41
C THR A 175 -7.87 -2.48 -28.62
N VAL A 176 -7.07 -2.63 -27.58
CA VAL A 176 -5.62 -2.54 -27.63
C VAL A 176 -5.06 -3.95 -27.79
N THR A 177 -4.17 -4.16 -28.75
CA THR A 177 -3.42 -5.42 -28.87
C THR A 177 -1.96 -5.19 -28.52
N VAL A 178 -1.49 -5.89 -27.48
CA VAL A 178 -0.12 -5.82 -27.00
C VAL A 178 0.62 -7.06 -27.46
N THR A 179 1.76 -6.86 -28.12
CA THR A 179 2.69 -7.91 -28.53
C THR A 179 3.98 -7.77 -27.73
N LEU A 180 4.49 -8.90 -27.26
CA LEU A 180 5.66 -9.01 -26.40
C LEU A 180 6.67 -9.89 -27.11
N ALA A 181 7.94 -9.47 -27.10
CA ALA A 181 9.06 -10.31 -27.52
C ALA A 181 10.16 -10.30 -26.46
N THR A 182 10.69 -11.49 -26.18
CA THR A 182 11.71 -11.71 -25.15
C THR A 182 13.00 -12.22 -25.78
N ARG A 183 14.13 -11.62 -25.42
CA ARG A 183 15.45 -12.02 -25.88
C ARG A 183 16.45 -12.04 -24.73
N PHE A 184 17.39 -12.97 -24.76
CA PHE A 184 18.55 -12.98 -23.87
C PHE A 184 19.82 -13.08 -24.71
N ALA A 185 20.78 -12.18 -24.46
CA ALA A 185 22.02 -12.07 -25.25
C ALA A 185 21.79 -12.05 -26.78
N GLY A 186 20.75 -11.34 -27.22
CA GLY A 186 20.37 -11.21 -28.63
C GLY A 186 19.61 -12.41 -29.25
N LYS A 187 19.38 -13.49 -28.50
CA LYS A 187 18.62 -14.66 -28.98
C LYS A 187 17.22 -14.69 -28.37
N PRO A 188 16.18 -15.10 -29.12
CA PRO A 188 14.86 -15.32 -28.54
C PRO A 188 14.91 -16.35 -27.41
N VAL A 189 14.15 -16.11 -26.35
CA VAL A 189 14.08 -17.00 -25.17
C VAL A 189 12.63 -17.12 -24.72
N SER A 190 12.19 -18.32 -24.34
CA SER A 190 10.88 -18.50 -23.69
C SER A 190 10.98 -18.02 -22.24
N SER A 191 9.97 -17.30 -21.77
CA SER A 191 9.96 -16.68 -20.45
C SER A 191 8.55 -16.62 -19.90
N HIS A 192 8.44 -16.72 -18.58
CA HIS A 192 7.23 -16.42 -17.84
C HIS A 192 7.15 -14.92 -17.61
N LEU A 193 6.09 -14.28 -18.07
CA LEU A 193 5.83 -12.86 -17.89
C LEU A 193 4.65 -12.61 -16.97
N THR A 194 4.81 -11.57 -16.15
CA THR A 194 3.71 -10.87 -15.49
C THR A 194 3.58 -9.49 -16.11
N VAL A 195 2.39 -9.15 -16.61
CA VAL A 195 2.15 -7.90 -17.33
C VAL A 195 0.97 -7.14 -16.72
N SER A 196 1.19 -5.89 -16.36
CA SER A 196 0.15 -4.99 -15.86
C SER A 196 0.00 -3.76 -16.75
N VAL A 197 -1.23 -3.30 -16.95
CA VAL A 197 -1.55 -2.03 -17.60
C VAL A 197 -2.30 -1.17 -16.60
N VAL A 198 -1.61 -0.17 -16.05
CA VAL A 198 -2.08 0.65 -14.92
C VAL A 198 -2.03 2.12 -15.32
N ASP A 199 -3.00 2.91 -14.86
CA ASP A 199 -3.01 4.35 -15.11
C ASP A 199 -1.81 5.03 -14.45
N GLU A 200 -1.11 5.87 -15.21
CA GLU A 200 0.13 6.51 -14.76
C GLU A 200 -0.07 7.52 -13.62
N MET A 201 -1.25 8.13 -13.49
CA MET A 201 -1.57 9.06 -12.41
C MET A 201 -1.52 8.38 -11.04
N VAL A 202 -1.74 7.06 -10.96
CA VAL A 202 -1.52 6.30 -9.72
C VAL A 202 -0.06 6.43 -9.27
N TYR A 203 0.89 6.33 -10.22
CA TYR A 203 2.32 6.47 -9.94
C TYR A 203 2.75 7.92 -9.71
N ALA A 204 1.97 8.91 -10.18
CA ALA A 204 2.18 10.31 -9.85
C ALA A 204 1.80 10.63 -8.40
N LEU A 205 0.80 9.93 -7.85
CA LEU A 205 0.43 10.02 -6.43
C LEU A 205 1.46 9.33 -5.54
N GLN A 206 1.87 8.13 -5.92
CA GLN A 206 2.88 7.36 -5.21
C GLN A 206 3.74 6.57 -6.20
N ALA A 207 5.02 6.92 -6.26
CA ALA A 207 5.97 6.17 -7.08
C ALA A 207 6.03 4.70 -6.65
N GLU A 208 6.33 3.83 -7.62
CA GLU A 208 6.57 2.40 -7.38
C GLU A 208 7.64 2.24 -6.29
N ILE A 209 7.26 1.62 -5.16
CA ILE A 209 8.17 1.36 -4.04
C ILE A 209 9.00 0.09 -4.25
N ALA A 210 8.54 -0.81 -5.11
CA ALA A 210 9.25 -2.04 -5.43
C ALA A 210 10.52 -1.70 -6.23
N PRO A 211 11.69 -2.25 -5.86
CA PRO A 211 12.90 -2.10 -6.66
C PRO A 211 12.70 -2.68 -8.06
N GLY A 212 13.55 -2.25 -9.01
CA GLY A 212 13.63 -2.92 -10.31
C GLY A 212 13.93 -4.41 -10.14
N ILE A 213 13.44 -5.26 -11.05
CA ILE A 213 13.67 -6.72 -10.94
C ILE A 213 15.17 -7.06 -10.90
N ASP A 214 15.98 -6.29 -11.62
CA ASP A 214 17.43 -6.39 -11.64
C ASP A 214 18.04 -6.02 -10.30
N GLN A 215 17.56 -4.95 -9.67
CA GLN A 215 17.99 -4.59 -8.32
C GLN A 215 17.53 -5.62 -7.30
N PHE A 216 16.40 -6.30 -7.51
CA PHE A 216 15.94 -7.33 -6.59
C PHE A 216 16.81 -8.61 -6.67
N PHE A 217 17.10 -9.11 -7.86
CA PHE A 217 17.86 -10.36 -8.04
C PHE A 217 19.38 -10.17 -8.10
N TYR A 218 19.84 -9.05 -8.67
CA TYR A 218 21.25 -8.76 -8.94
C TYR A 218 21.77 -7.58 -8.09
N HIS A 219 21.20 -7.33 -6.90
CA HIS A 219 21.73 -6.30 -6.00
C HIS A 219 23.21 -6.59 -5.66
N PRO A 220 24.02 -5.54 -5.43
CA PRO A 220 25.36 -5.70 -4.91
C PRO A 220 25.36 -6.53 -3.61
N ARG A 221 26.26 -7.49 -3.55
CA ARG A 221 26.57 -8.30 -2.37
C ARG A 221 27.61 -7.58 -1.52
N ARG A 222 27.37 -7.60 -0.21
CA ARG A 222 28.30 -7.04 0.79
C ARG A 222 29.58 -7.89 0.84
N ASN A 223 30.74 -7.25 1.06
CA ASN A 223 31.94 -7.95 1.52
C ASN A 223 31.76 -8.38 2.99
N ASN A 224 31.76 -9.69 3.22
CA ASN A 224 31.65 -10.34 4.52
C ASN A 224 33.02 -10.68 5.14
N VAL A 225 34.12 -10.46 4.42
CA VAL A 225 35.48 -10.59 4.97
C VAL A 225 35.72 -9.46 5.98
N ARG A 226 36.25 -9.84 7.16
CA ARG A 226 36.61 -8.90 8.22
C ARG A 226 38.10 -8.92 8.45
N THR A 227 38.72 -7.75 8.34
CA THR A 227 40.12 -7.52 8.68
C THR A 227 40.24 -7.11 10.14
N SER A 228 41.16 -7.71 10.88
CA SER A 228 41.47 -7.35 12.27
C SER A 228 42.97 -7.19 12.43
N ALA A 229 43.41 -6.14 13.14
CA ALA A 229 44.81 -5.89 13.43
C ALA A 229 44.96 -5.38 14.87
N SER A 230 46.00 -5.83 15.59
CA SER A 230 46.33 -5.32 16.92
C SER A 230 46.82 -3.86 16.89
N LEU A 231 47.20 -3.37 15.71
CA LEU A 231 47.58 -1.98 15.45
C LEU A 231 46.35 -1.03 15.44
N ALA A 232 45.14 -1.58 15.27
CA ALA A 232 43.87 -0.85 15.28
C ALA A 232 43.23 -0.79 16.68
N PHE A 233 43.92 -1.23 17.74
CA PHE A 233 43.32 -1.35 19.07
C PHE A 233 43.05 0.05 19.65
N ILE A 234 41.82 0.51 19.48
CA ILE A 234 41.25 1.62 20.25
C ILE A 234 40.93 1.05 21.63
N SER A 235 41.64 1.47 22.68
CA SER A 235 41.27 1.08 24.04
C SER A 235 39.84 1.55 24.33
N TYR A 236 39.03 0.69 24.97
CA TYR A 236 37.66 0.97 25.37
C TYR A 236 37.53 2.01 26.52
N ASP A 237 38.58 2.79 26.80
CA ASP A 237 38.62 3.73 27.95
C ASP A 237 37.93 5.07 27.70
N VAL A 238 37.12 5.18 26.65
CA VAL A 238 36.12 6.25 26.53
C VAL A 238 34.73 5.62 26.56
N ALA A 239 34.32 5.23 27.75
CA ALA A 239 32.91 5.14 28.08
C ALA A 239 32.31 6.54 27.91
N LEU A 240 31.64 6.79 26.78
CA LEU A 240 30.70 7.89 26.69
C LEU A 240 29.64 7.64 27.79
N PRO A 241 29.32 8.64 28.63
CA PRO A 241 28.28 8.48 29.64
C PRO A 241 26.99 8.07 28.93
N GLY A 242 26.43 6.95 29.36
CA GLY A 242 25.11 6.47 28.94
C GLY A 242 24.04 7.45 29.41
N SER A 243 23.84 8.52 28.67
CA SER A 243 22.63 9.34 28.76
C SER A 243 21.44 8.42 28.48
N THR A 244 20.55 8.30 29.46
CA THR A 244 19.25 7.62 29.37
C THR A 244 18.26 8.42 28.53
N SER A 245 18.63 8.80 27.31
CA SER A 245 17.65 9.12 26.29
C SER A 245 17.30 7.82 25.59
N ALA A 246 16.10 7.32 25.87
CA ALA A 246 15.52 6.14 25.22
C ALA A 246 15.80 6.15 23.70
N PRO A 247 16.06 4.99 23.08
CA PRO A 247 16.12 4.91 21.62
C PRO A 247 14.84 5.51 21.07
N GLY A 248 15.01 6.43 20.13
CA GLY A 248 14.02 7.43 19.75
C GLY A 248 12.61 6.88 19.67
N ARG A 249 11.67 7.57 20.32
CA ARG A 249 10.30 7.64 19.80
C ARG A 249 10.46 7.91 18.31
N ALA A 250 10.05 6.96 17.48
CA ALA A 250 9.89 7.23 16.07
C ALA A 250 9.03 8.50 15.99
N ASN A 251 9.60 9.59 15.49
CA ASN A 251 8.82 10.72 15.03
C ASN A 251 7.99 10.20 13.87
N ARG A 252 6.88 9.50 14.18
CA ARG A 252 5.79 9.34 13.24
C ARG A 252 5.33 10.76 13.00
N SER A 253 5.68 11.29 11.83
CA SER A 253 5.07 12.50 11.34
C SER A 253 3.58 12.21 11.22
N GLU A 254 2.80 12.55 12.24
CA GLU A 254 1.35 12.75 12.19
C GLU A 254 1.00 13.98 11.34
N ARG A 255 1.75 14.22 10.26
CA ARG A 255 1.05 14.68 9.07
C ARG A 255 0.14 13.52 8.72
N GLY A 256 -1.08 13.57 9.26
CA GLY A 256 -2.23 13.10 8.53
C GLY A 256 -2.01 13.67 7.14
N VAL A 257 -1.52 12.81 6.25
CA VAL A 257 -1.58 13.08 4.83
C VAL A 257 -3.06 13.38 4.71
N LYS A 258 -3.39 14.65 4.49
CA LYS A 258 -4.68 14.98 3.92
C LYS A 258 -4.64 14.17 2.65
N VAL A 259 -5.21 12.97 2.71
CA VAL A 259 -5.63 12.23 1.56
C VAL A 259 -6.60 13.25 0.99
N LEU A 260 -6.11 14.04 0.04
CA LEU A 260 -6.96 14.90 -0.77
C LEU A 260 -8.11 13.99 -1.12
N GLU A 261 -9.31 14.30 -0.63
CA GLU A 261 -10.50 13.50 -0.88
C GLU A 261 -10.43 13.14 -2.35
N ARG A 262 -10.32 11.82 -2.61
CA ARG A 262 -10.10 11.33 -3.97
C ARG A 262 -11.21 11.96 -4.81
N PRO A 263 -10.91 12.85 -5.77
CA PRO A 263 -11.89 13.19 -6.77
C PRO A 263 -12.21 11.84 -7.40
N ARG A 264 -13.43 11.32 -7.20
CA ARG A 264 -13.82 10.00 -7.71
C ARG A 264 -13.53 10.03 -9.21
N ARG A 265 -12.46 9.36 -9.60
CA ARG A 265 -12.12 9.10 -10.98
C ARG A 265 -13.08 8.02 -11.45
N GLU A 266 -13.15 7.82 -12.75
CA GLU A 266 -13.65 6.54 -13.25
C GLU A 266 -12.91 5.39 -12.51
N ASP A 267 -13.66 4.42 -12.00
CA ASP A 267 -13.22 3.42 -11.01
C ASP A 267 -12.24 2.36 -11.57
N VAL A 268 -11.60 2.62 -12.72
CA VAL A 268 -10.67 1.69 -13.37
C VAL A 268 -9.24 2.25 -13.31
N ASP A 269 -8.47 1.74 -12.35
CA ASP A 269 -7.04 2.05 -12.22
C ASP A 269 -6.14 1.05 -12.96
N THR A 270 -6.65 -0.15 -13.23
CA THR A 270 -5.94 -1.24 -13.92
C THR A 270 -6.75 -1.70 -15.13
N ALA A 271 -6.26 -1.42 -16.33
CA ALA A 271 -6.92 -1.80 -17.58
C ALA A 271 -6.73 -3.30 -17.91
N ALA A 272 -5.59 -3.88 -17.52
CA ALA A 272 -5.30 -5.29 -17.72
C ALA A 272 -4.28 -5.81 -16.70
N TRP A 273 -4.47 -7.06 -16.28
CA TRP A 273 -3.55 -7.80 -15.43
C TRP A 273 -3.40 -9.22 -15.97
N GLN A 274 -2.21 -9.55 -16.46
CA GLN A 274 -1.82 -10.88 -16.93
C GLN A 274 -0.82 -11.45 -15.91
N PRO A 275 -1.26 -12.25 -14.93
CA PRO A 275 -0.39 -12.75 -13.87
C PRO A 275 0.64 -13.75 -14.41
N GLU A 276 0.25 -14.54 -15.41
CA GLU A 276 1.06 -15.60 -16.00
C GLU A 276 0.83 -15.63 -17.51
N LEU A 277 1.81 -15.12 -18.26
CA LEU A 277 1.85 -15.16 -19.72
C LEU A 277 3.17 -15.78 -20.15
N VAL A 278 3.14 -16.89 -20.87
CA VAL A 278 4.36 -17.59 -21.29
C VAL A 278 4.64 -17.26 -22.75
N THR A 279 5.87 -16.83 -23.06
CA THR A 279 6.30 -16.67 -24.45
C THR A 279 6.61 -17.99 -25.12
N ASP A 280 6.32 -18.10 -26.41
CA ASP A 280 6.63 -19.28 -27.20
C ASP A 280 8.14 -19.53 -27.36
N ALA A 281 8.52 -20.57 -28.09
CA ALA A 281 9.92 -20.90 -28.38
C ALA A 281 10.65 -19.82 -29.21
N GLN A 282 9.92 -18.89 -29.83
CA GLN A 282 10.45 -17.72 -30.53
C GLN A 282 10.41 -16.46 -29.64
N GLY A 283 10.15 -16.63 -28.35
CA GLY A 283 10.11 -15.57 -27.35
C GLY A 283 8.92 -14.64 -27.50
N LYS A 284 7.82 -15.03 -28.17
CA LYS A 284 6.67 -14.16 -28.45
C LYS A 284 5.43 -14.50 -27.63
N ALA A 285 4.69 -13.47 -27.26
CA ALA A 285 3.36 -13.57 -26.66
C ALA A 285 2.49 -12.37 -27.03
N SER A 286 1.18 -12.48 -26.90
CA SER A 286 0.25 -11.36 -27.13
C SER A 286 -0.98 -11.45 -26.24
N PHE A 287 -1.53 -10.31 -25.88
CA PHE A 287 -2.83 -10.21 -25.23
C PHE A 287 -3.56 -8.94 -25.69
N SER A 288 -4.88 -8.90 -25.47
CA SER A 288 -5.70 -7.74 -25.79
C SER A 288 -6.54 -7.31 -24.61
N PHE A 289 -6.86 -6.02 -24.55
CA PHE A 289 -7.77 -5.46 -23.55
C PHE A 289 -8.57 -4.29 -24.16
N ARG A 290 -9.65 -3.89 -23.48
CA ARG A 290 -10.43 -2.71 -23.86
C ARG A 290 -9.87 -1.49 -23.16
N MET A 291 -9.60 -0.43 -23.92
CA MET A 291 -9.17 0.84 -23.37
C MET A 291 -10.26 1.39 -22.43
N PRO A 292 -9.95 1.67 -21.15
CA PRO A 292 -10.91 2.30 -20.25
C PRO A 292 -11.25 3.73 -20.71
N ASP A 293 -12.30 4.32 -20.15
CA ASP A 293 -12.80 5.63 -20.61
C ASP A 293 -11.91 6.80 -20.18
N SER A 294 -10.93 6.52 -19.31
CA SER A 294 -10.07 7.52 -18.72
C SER A 294 -9.08 8.03 -19.76
N LEU A 295 -9.16 9.33 -20.01
CA LEU A 295 -8.25 10.06 -20.90
C LEU A 295 -6.95 10.38 -20.14
N THR A 296 -5.98 9.48 -20.26
CA THR A 296 -4.77 9.41 -19.43
C THR A 296 -3.63 8.73 -20.18
N ARG A 297 -2.45 8.69 -19.55
CA ARG A 297 -1.36 7.82 -19.98
C ARG A 297 -1.45 6.51 -19.22
N TRP A 298 -1.41 5.39 -19.93
CA TRP A 298 -1.37 4.06 -19.35
C TRP A 298 0.04 3.51 -19.41
N ARG A 299 0.50 2.93 -18.30
CA ARG A 299 1.80 2.30 -18.17
C ARG A 299 1.66 0.78 -18.23
N ILE A 300 2.22 0.19 -19.29
CA ILE A 300 2.47 -1.24 -19.38
C ILE A 300 3.76 -1.55 -18.62
N THR A 301 3.71 -2.44 -17.64
CA THR A 301 4.89 -2.97 -16.96
C THR A 301 4.95 -4.46 -17.21
N ALA A 302 6.01 -4.92 -17.85
CA ALA A 302 6.29 -6.34 -18.04
C ALA A 302 7.50 -6.73 -17.19
N ARG A 303 7.36 -7.82 -16.43
CA ARG A 303 8.44 -8.49 -15.71
C ARG A 303 8.55 -9.91 -16.25
N ALA A 304 9.76 -10.37 -16.53
CA ALA A 304 10.02 -11.67 -17.11
C ALA A 304 11.05 -12.45 -16.28
N ILE A 305 10.88 -13.77 -16.22
CA ILE A 305 11.87 -14.75 -15.77
C ILE A 305 11.88 -15.93 -16.74
N ASP A 306 13.06 -16.37 -17.17
CA ASP A 306 13.20 -17.59 -17.98
C ASP A 306 13.50 -18.83 -17.12
N ASP A 307 13.48 -20.01 -17.75
CA ASP A 307 13.70 -21.30 -17.07
C ASP A 307 15.09 -21.45 -16.46
N ASN A 308 16.05 -20.63 -16.87
CA ASN A 308 17.40 -20.61 -16.32
C ASN A 308 17.55 -19.58 -15.18
N GLY A 309 16.47 -18.88 -14.82
CA GLY A 309 16.43 -17.88 -13.76
C GLY A 309 16.95 -16.49 -14.16
N GLN A 310 17.12 -16.20 -15.45
CA GLN A 310 17.44 -14.85 -15.89
C GLN A 310 16.21 -13.97 -15.88
N VAL A 311 16.37 -12.73 -15.41
CA VAL A 311 15.26 -11.80 -15.23
C VAL A 311 15.35 -10.56 -16.12
N GLY A 312 14.19 -9.97 -16.39
CA GLY A 312 14.06 -8.75 -17.18
C GLY A 312 12.84 -7.93 -16.79
N GLN A 313 12.92 -6.61 -16.94
CA GLN A 313 11.78 -5.72 -16.72
C GLN A 313 11.78 -4.60 -17.76
N LYS A 314 10.60 -4.30 -18.30
CA LYS A 314 10.39 -3.17 -19.20
C LYS A 314 9.11 -2.42 -18.85
N LYS A 315 9.19 -1.10 -18.99
CA LYS A 315 8.02 -0.22 -18.98
C LYS A 315 7.79 0.30 -20.40
N GLN A 316 6.53 0.36 -20.79
CA GLN A 316 6.09 0.99 -22.03
C GLN A 316 4.83 1.80 -21.75
N PHE A 317 4.58 2.83 -22.56
CA PHE A 317 3.44 3.72 -22.37
C PHE A 317 2.59 3.79 -23.62
N LEU A 318 1.29 3.94 -23.41
CA LEU A 318 0.32 4.30 -24.45
C LEU A 318 -0.60 5.38 -23.90
N ARG A 319 -1.32 6.07 -24.78
CA ARG A 319 -2.19 7.16 -24.38
C ARG A 319 -3.64 6.90 -24.76
N SER A 320 -4.55 7.18 -23.84
CA SER A 320 -5.97 7.32 -24.10
C SER A 320 -6.28 8.80 -24.25
N GLU A 321 -6.63 9.24 -25.44
CA GLU A 321 -6.82 10.66 -25.76
C GLU A 321 -7.99 10.84 -26.73
N LYS A 322 -8.73 11.94 -26.58
CA LYS A 322 -9.71 12.41 -27.56
C LYS A 322 -9.34 13.84 -27.98
N PRO A 323 -9.38 14.20 -29.26
CA PRO A 323 -9.09 15.56 -29.71
C PRO A 323 -10.04 16.61 -29.10
N LEU A 324 -11.28 16.19 -28.84
CA LEU A 324 -12.34 17.03 -28.30
C LEU A 324 -13.18 16.21 -27.31
N TYR A 325 -13.28 16.62 -26.04
CA TYR A 325 -13.99 15.85 -25.02
C TYR A 325 -14.61 16.70 -23.90
N LEU A 326 -15.54 16.10 -23.16
CA LEU A 326 -16.32 16.68 -22.08
C LEU A 326 -15.79 16.26 -20.71
N LYS A 327 -15.91 17.13 -19.71
CA LYS A 327 -15.70 16.79 -18.31
C LYS A 327 -16.69 17.51 -17.41
N TRP A 328 -17.38 16.75 -16.56
CA TRP A 328 -18.28 17.32 -15.55
C TRP A 328 -17.50 18.16 -14.53
N SER A 329 -18.05 19.33 -14.15
CA SER A 329 -17.41 20.21 -13.16
C SER A 329 -18.27 20.47 -11.92
N GLY A 330 -19.54 20.07 -11.92
CA GLY A 330 -20.48 20.32 -10.83
C GLY A 330 -20.55 19.22 -9.77
N PRO A 331 -21.31 19.43 -8.69
CA PRO A 331 -21.73 18.34 -7.80
C PRO A 331 -22.73 17.41 -8.51
N THR A 332 -22.95 16.23 -7.93
CA THR A 332 -23.92 15.22 -8.42
C THR A 332 -25.00 14.88 -7.40
N ARG A 333 -25.01 15.62 -6.28
CA ARG A 333 -25.95 15.49 -5.18
C ARG A 333 -26.50 16.86 -4.85
N PHE A 334 -27.82 16.96 -4.79
CA PHE A 334 -28.57 18.19 -4.59
C PHE A 334 -29.72 17.93 -3.63
N ARG A 335 -30.22 18.95 -2.95
CA ARG A 335 -31.52 18.88 -2.27
C ARG A 335 -32.66 19.16 -3.26
N GLN A 336 -33.83 18.62 -2.97
CA GLN A 336 -35.02 18.90 -3.75
C GLN A 336 -35.33 20.40 -3.71
N GLY A 337 -35.44 21.03 -4.88
CA GLY A 337 -35.68 22.47 -5.02
C GLY A 337 -34.43 23.31 -5.25
N ASP A 338 -33.23 22.74 -5.13
CA ASP A 338 -31.98 23.43 -5.48
C ASP A 338 -32.00 23.92 -6.94
N GLN A 339 -31.47 25.13 -7.16
CA GLN A 339 -31.30 25.74 -8.49
C GLN A 339 -29.83 26.14 -8.71
N PRO A 340 -28.92 25.17 -8.88
CA PRO A 340 -27.50 25.45 -9.02
C PRO A 340 -27.16 25.99 -10.40
N ASP A 341 -26.19 26.90 -10.45
CA ASP A 341 -25.51 27.27 -11.70
C ASP A 341 -24.49 26.20 -12.08
N LEU A 342 -24.91 25.29 -12.97
CA LEU A 342 -24.09 24.17 -13.41
C LEU A 342 -23.26 24.53 -14.63
N GLY A 343 -22.18 23.79 -14.80
CA GLY A 343 -21.32 23.89 -15.96
C GLY A 343 -20.60 22.59 -16.24
N LEU A 344 -19.92 22.56 -17.37
CA LEU A 344 -18.97 21.51 -17.72
C LEU A 344 -17.76 22.13 -18.40
N PHE A 345 -16.69 21.37 -18.50
CA PHE A 345 -15.54 21.73 -19.31
C PHE A 345 -15.59 20.99 -20.64
N VAL A 346 -15.29 21.71 -21.72
CA VAL A 346 -14.96 21.14 -23.01
C VAL A 346 -13.48 21.37 -23.28
N PHE A 347 -12.75 20.30 -23.53
CA PHE A 347 -11.33 20.35 -23.84
C PHE A 347 -11.15 20.21 -25.35
N ASN A 348 -10.54 21.21 -25.98
CA ASN A 348 -10.07 21.15 -27.36
C ASN A 348 -8.56 20.98 -27.36
N GLN A 349 -8.09 19.77 -27.66
CA GLN A 349 -6.66 19.43 -27.73
C GLN A 349 -6.05 19.78 -29.10
N GLY A 350 -6.85 20.30 -30.04
CA GLY A 350 -6.37 20.79 -31.32
C GLY A 350 -5.64 22.13 -31.22
N GLU A 351 -4.86 22.44 -32.24
CA GLU A 351 -4.11 23.71 -32.31
C GLU A 351 -4.99 24.93 -32.65
N GLN A 352 -6.18 24.70 -33.21
CA GLN A 352 -7.07 25.74 -33.71
C GLN A 352 -8.40 25.76 -32.95
N PRO A 353 -9.07 26.93 -32.85
CA PRO A 353 -10.43 26.99 -32.37
C PRO A 353 -11.38 26.19 -33.26
N VAL A 354 -12.37 25.53 -32.66
CA VAL A 354 -13.37 24.73 -33.39
C VAL A 354 -14.79 25.15 -33.05
N LYS A 355 -15.69 25.04 -34.03
CA LYS A 355 -17.13 25.15 -33.79
C LYS A 355 -17.70 23.77 -33.46
N ALA A 356 -18.49 23.71 -32.40
CA ALA A 356 -19.13 22.48 -31.94
C ALA A 356 -20.56 22.75 -31.50
N GLU A 357 -21.34 21.69 -31.33
CA GLU A 357 -22.68 21.72 -30.79
C GLU A 357 -22.71 20.85 -29.54
N LEU A 358 -23.20 21.39 -28.43
CA LEU A 358 -23.44 20.66 -27.19
C LEU A 358 -24.93 20.38 -27.04
N LEU A 359 -25.30 19.11 -26.99
CA LEU A 359 -26.64 18.66 -26.62
C LEU A 359 -26.61 18.20 -25.18
N SER A 360 -27.37 18.83 -24.29
CA SER A 360 -27.32 18.49 -22.87
C SER A 360 -28.66 18.57 -22.16
N GLY A 361 -28.89 17.68 -21.20
CA GLY A 361 -30.13 17.58 -20.44
C GLY A 361 -30.49 16.16 -20.04
N PRO A 362 -31.67 15.97 -19.40
CA PRO A 362 -32.23 14.65 -19.15
C PRO A 362 -32.47 13.89 -20.47
N PRO A 363 -32.37 12.55 -20.47
CA PRO A 363 -32.73 11.72 -21.62
C PRO A 363 -34.11 12.10 -22.18
N GLY A 364 -34.18 12.39 -23.48
CA GLY A 364 -35.41 12.79 -24.16
C GLY A 364 -35.80 14.28 -24.04
N SER A 365 -35.06 15.09 -23.30
CA SER A 365 -35.30 16.55 -23.15
C SER A 365 -34.01 17.38 -23.24
N GLN A 366 -33.08 16.94 -24.08
CA GLN A 366 -31.79 17.62 -24.31
C GLN A 366 -31.99 18.94 -25.06
N ARG A 367 -31.21 19.96 -24.69
CA ARG A 367 -31.13 21.26 -25.37
C ARG A 367 -29.82 21.36 -26.15
N SER A 368 -29.90 21.93 -27.34
CA SER A 368 -28.74 22.23 -28.18
C SER A 368 -28.18 23.63 -27.87
N GLN A 369 -26.86 23.73 -27.83
CA GLN A 369 -26.10 24.97 -27.69
C GLN A 369 -24.91 24.95 -28.66
N THR A 370 -24.81 25.95 -29.53
CA THR A 370 -23.64 26.14 -30.39
C THR A 370 -22.49 26.75 -29.59
N LEU A 371 -21.29 26.19 -29.76
CA LEU A 371 -20.07 26.56 -29.04
C LEU A 371 -18.96 26.95 -30.01
N GLU A 372 -18.18 27.98 -29.63
CA GLU A 372 -16.88 28.28 -30.22
C GLU A 372 -15.81 27.94 -29.18
N LEU A 373 -15.00 26.93 -29.44
CA LEU A 373 -14.09 26.32 -28.48
C LEU A 373 -12.65 26.70 -28.81
N ALA A 374 -12.04 27.54 -27.97
CA ALA A 374 -10.62 27.87 -28.07
C ALA A 374 -9.74 26.65 -27.78
N LYS A 375 -8.48 26.70 -28.19
CA LYS A 375 -7.48 25.68 -27.80
C LYS A 375 -7.40 25.57 -26.28
N GLY A 376 -7.37 24.35 -25.77
CA GLY A 376 -7.30 24.05 -24.34
C GLY A 376 -8.68 23.91 -23.69
N VAL A 377 -8.81 24.44 -22.47
CA VAL A 377 -9.99 24.23 -21.62
C VAL A 377 -11.00 25.34 -21.81
N ASN A 378 -12.26 24.98 -22.07
CA ASN A 378 -13.37 25.92 -22.20
C ASN A 378 -14.43 25.58 -21.15
N TYR A 379 -14.76 26.51 -20.26
CA TYR A 379 -15.89 26.34 -19.34
C TYR A 379 -17.19 26.72 -20.01
N ILE A 380 -18.15 25.80 -20.03
CA ILE A 380 -19.45 25.99 -20.65
C ILE A 380 -20.52 26.02 -19.54
N PRO A 381 -21.11 27.18 -19.23
CA PRO A 381 -22.24 27.25 -18.32
C PRO A 381 -23.45 26.57 -18.97
N LEU A 382 -24.15 25.76 -18.19
CA LEU A 382 -25.38 25.09 -18.60
C LEU A 382 -26.57 25.98 -18.27
N ALA A 383 -27.58 25.98 -19.13
CA ALA A 383 -28.82 26.70 -18.84
C ALA A 383 -29.48 26.14 -17.58
N GLN A 384 -29.93 27.03 -16.69
CA GLN A 384 -30.69 26.65 -15.50
C GLN A 384 -31.95 25.87 -15.91
N GLN A 385 -32.11 24.70 -15.31
CA GLN A 385 -33.22 23.79 -15.53
C GLN A 385 -33.58 23.15 -14.19
N PRO A 386 -34.87 22.88 -13.92
CA PRO A 386 -35.26 22.09 -12.75
C PRO A 386 -34.49 20.77 -12.74
N LEU A 387 -33.82 20.49 -11.62
CA LEU A 387 -33.13 19.23 -11.46
C LEU A 387 -34.15 18.09 -11.32
N SER A 388 -33.88 16.99 -12.00
CA SER A 388 -34.60 15.74 -11.85
C SER A 388 -33.66 14.68 -11.30
N ASP A 389 -34.17 13.83 -10.41
CA ASP A 389 -33.44 12.65 -9.99
C ASP A 389 -33.20 11.73 -11.18
N GLY A 390 -31.99 11.18 -11.26
CA GLY A 390 -31.61 10.25 -12.31
C GLY A 390 -30.57 10.79 -13.28
N ASP A 391 -30.60 10.25 -14.49
CA ASP A 391 -29.51 10.41 -15.44
C ASP A 391 -29.63 11.75 -16.17
N TRP A 392 -28.51 12.44 -16.27
CA TRP A 392 -28.30 13.63 -17.07
C TRP A 392 -27.20 13.31 -18.09
N SER A 393 -27.34 13.81 -19.31
CA SER A 393 -26.42 13.48 -20.39
C SER A 393 -25.99 14.73 -21.15
N ALA A 394 -24.74 14.69 -21.63
CA ALA A 394 -24.20 15.64 -22.57
C ALA A 394 -23.58 14.90 -23.77
N GLU A 395 -23.85 15.39 -24.96
CA GLU A 395 -23.27 14.92 -26.21
C GLU A 395 -22.63 16.09 -26.94
N LEU A 396 -21.34 15.97 -27.22
CA LEU A 396 -20.57 16.97 -27.96
C LEU A 396 -20.46 16.54 -29.41
N ARG A 397 -21.00 17.35 -30.32
CA ARG A 397 -20.97 17.13 -31.76
C ARG A 397 -20.07 18.14 -32.45
N GLN A 398 -19.38 17.69 -33.49
CA GLN A 398 -18.61 18.52 -34.40
C GLN A 398 -18.88 18.04 -35.82
N ASP A 399 -19.23 18.95 -36.72
CA ASP A 399 -19.56 18.63 -38.12
C ASP A 399 -20.64 17.53 -38.26
N GLY A 400 -21.62 17.52 -37.35
CA GLY A 400 -22.71 16.54 -37.30
C GLY A 400 -22.31 15.15 -36.75
N GLN A 401 -21.04 14.94 -36.40
CA GLN A 401 -20.55 13.70 -35.78
C GLN A 401 -20.43 13.87 -34.27
N VAL A 402 -20.83 12.84 -33.52
CA VAL A 402 -20.58 12.77 -32.08
C VAL A 402 -19.09 12.59 -31.83
N ARG A 403 -18.48 13.52 -31.11
CA ARG A 403 -17.07 13.47 -30.69
C ARG A 403 -16.93 12.90 -29.28
N ASP A 404 -17.88 13.22 -28.41
CA ASP A 404 -17.86 12.71 -27.05
C ASP A 404 -19.23 12.65 -26.41
N ARG A 405 -19.37 11.80 -25.38
CA ARG A 405 -20.58 11.65 -24.57
C ARG A 405 -20.19 11.56 -23.10
N LEU A 406 -20.98 12.24 -22.27
CA LEU A 406 -20.83 12.26 -20.83
C LEU A 406 -22.19 11.97 -20.20
N ALA A 407 -22.25 10.97 -19.31
CA ALA A 407 -23.42 10.69 -18.49
C ALA A 407 -23.09 11.00 -17.02
N VAL A 408 -24.02 11.67 -16.34
CA VAL A 408 -23.90 12.05 -14.94
C VAL A 408 -25.20 11.70 -14.25
N ARG A 409 -25.14 10.93 -13.16
CA ARG A 409 -26.32 10.64 -12.36
C ARG A 409 -26.48 11.68 -11.25
N PHE A 410 -27.54 12.47 -11.33
CA PHE A 410 -27.94 13.36 -10.26
C PHE A 410 -28.75 12.60 -9.21
N ASN A 411 -28.42 12.83 -7.94
CA ASN A 411 -29.14 12.29 -6.81
C ASN A 411 -29.79 13.45 -6.07
N LEU A 412 -31.12 13.51 -6.09
CA LEU A 412 -31.88 14.52 -5.36
C LEU A 412 -32.28 13.97 -4.00
N LEU A 413 -31.71 14.57 -2.96
CA LEU A 413 -32.02 14.29 -1.57
C LEU A 413 -33.25 15.07 -1.13
N ALA A 414 -33.97 14.54 -0.15
CA ALA A 414 -35.03 15.27 0.52
C ALA A 414 -34.51 16.58 1.13
N ASP A 415 -35.39 17.57 1.26
CA ASP A 415 -35.07 18.86 1.89
C ASP A 415 -34.79 18.68 3.40
N GLY A 416 -35.53 17.79 4.06
CA GLY A 416 -35.40 17.46 5.49
C GLY A 416 -34.55 16.24 5.79
N TRP A 417 -34.29 16.03 7.08
CA TRP A 417 -33.71 14.78 7.58
C TRP A 417 -34.66 13.62 7.30
N GLN A 418 -34.15 12.57 6.69
CA GLN A 418 -34.90 11.33 6.55
C GLN A 418 -35.00 10.66 7.91
N VAL A 419 -36.22 10.24 8.25
CA VAL A 419 -36.50 9.45 9.45
C VAL A 419 -37.02 8.10 8.98
N GLU A 420 -36.41 7.02 9.48
CA GLU A 420 -36.89 5.68 9.18
C GLU A 420 -38.25 5.46 9.86
N GLN A 421 -39.21 4.94 9.11
CA GLN A 421 -40.50 4.52 9.65
C GLN A 421 -40.71 3.02 9.41
N VAL A 422 -40.85 2.28 10.50
CA VAL A 422 -41.13 0.84 10.45
C VAL A 422 -42.62 0.62 10.77
N GLN A 423 -43.33 -0.04 9.84
CA GLN A 423 -44.71 -0.46 10.04
C GLN A 423 -44.78 -1.99 10.03
N ASN A 424 -45.15 -2.58 11.18
CA ASN A 424 -45.42 -4.01 11.27
C ASN A 424 -46.85 -4.30 10.82
N LEU A 425 -46.99 -5.12 9.80
CA LEU A 425 -48.29 -5.44 9.19
C LEU A 425 -48.59 -6.93 9.35
N SER A 426 -49.72 -7.24 9.97
CA SER A 426 -50.28 -8.59 9.95
C SER A 426 -51.06 -8.78 8.65
N LEU A 427 -50.60 -9.66 7.77
CA LEU A 427 -51.23 -9.90 6.48
C LEU A 427 -52.51 -10.73 6.66
N ALA A 428 -53.64 -10.19 6.21
CA ALA A 428 -54.87 -10.94 6.02
C ALA A 428 -54.95 -11.52 4.59
N ALA A 429 -55.73 -12.59 4.39
CA ALA A 429 -56.05 -13.16 3.07
C ALA A 429 -57.01 -12.27 2.24
N ALA A 430 -56.83 -10.95 2.33
CA ALA A 430 -57.60 -9.89 1.68
C ALA A 430 -56.64 -8.74 1.29
N SER A 431 -57.18 -7.59 0.87
CA SER A 431 -56.38 -6.39 0.60
C SER A 431 -55.82 -5.79 1.90
N ASN A 432 -54.52 -5.53 1.95
CA ASN A 432 -53.82 -4.94 3.09
C ASN A 432 -53.33 -3.54 2.68
N PRO A 433 -54.09 -2.46 2.93
CA PRO A 433 -53.71 -1.11 2.51
C PRO A 433 -52.49 -0.60 3.28
N LEU A 434 -51.49 -0.07 2.56
CA LEU A 434 -50.30 0.56 3.14
C LEU A 434 -50.56 2.05 3.33
N GLN A 435 -50.48 2.54 4.56
CA GLN A 435 -50.60 3.97 4.86
C GLN A 435 -49.20 4.59 4.92
N LEU A 436 -48.68 4.92 3.74
CA LEU A 436 -47.38 5.56 3.60
C LEU A 436 -47.52 7.10 3.67
N PRO A 437 -46.59 7.80 4.33
CA PRO A 437 -46.46 9.25 4.20
C PRO A 437 -46.35 9.69 2.74
N ALA A 438 -46.85 10.88 2.42
CA ALA A 438 -46.86 11.40 1.05
C ALA A 438 -45.45 11.61 0.47
N ASP A 439 -44.46 11.81 1.35
CA ASP A 439 -43.05 11.99 1.05
C ASP A 439 -42.21 10.72 1.25
N ALA A 440 -42.85 9.56 1.46
CA ALA A 440 -42.16 8.29 1.64
C ALA A 440 -41.25 7.97 0.44
N ARG A 441 -39.96 7.73 0.72
CA ARG A 441 -38.94 7.29 -0.24
C ARG A 441 -38.37 5.94 0.22
N ASP A 442 -37.71 5.22 -0.69
CA ASP A 442 -36.99 3.98 -0.40
C ASP A 442 -37.82 2.91 0.34
N VAL A 443 -39.09 2.78 -0.05
CA VAL A 443 -40.05 1.87 0.59
C VAL A 443 -39.62 0.41 0.40
N ARG A 444 -39.28 -0.25 1.50
CA ARG A 444 -38.92 -1.68 1.53
C ARG A 444 -40.03 -2.49 2.19
N LEU A 445 -40.50 -3.52 1.52
CA LEU A 445 -41.42 -4.51 2.09
C LEU A 445 -40.65 -5.80 2.37
N ARG A 446 -40.64 -6.24 3.64
CA ARG A 446 -40.06 -7.52 4.05
C ARG A 446 -41.16 -8.47 4.51
N LEU A 447 -41.12 -9.70 4.00
CA LEU A 447 -41.97 -10.78 4.47
C LEU A 447 -41.19 -11.60 5.49
N ALA A 448 -41.65 -11.60 6.74
CA ALA A 448 -41.13 -12.46 7.79
C ALA A 448 -42.13 -13.58 8.05
N ASP A 449 -41.96 -14.72 7.38
CA ASP A 449 -42.80 -15.91 7.52
C ASP A 449 -42.30 -16.89 8.59
N GLY A 450 -41.20 -16.55 9.27
CA GLY A 450 -40.65 -17.28 10.42
C GLY A 450 -39.34 -16.67 10.95
N PRO A 451 -38.74 -17.29 11.99
CA PRO A 451 -37.52 -16.78 12.65
C PRO A 451 -36.32 -16.63 11.71
N ALA A 452 -36.18 -17.54 10.72
CA ALA A 452 -35.09 -17.47 9.75
C ALA A 452 -35.22 -16.26 8.82
N ALA A 453 -36.44 -15.95 8.36
CA ALA A 453 -36.70 -14.77 7.52
C ALA A 453 -36.49 -13.47 8.31
N ALA A 454 -36.92 -13.43 9.58
CA ALA A 454 -36.65 -12.30 10.47
C ALA A 454 -35.14 -12.10 10.70
N TYR A 455 -34.39 -13.18 10.92
CA TYR A 455 -32.94 -13.14 11.05
C TYR A 455 -32.24 -12.59 9.80
N LEU A 456 -32.62 -13.07 8.62
CA LEU A 456 -32.04 -12.60 7.35
C LEU A 456 -32.38 -11.12 7.09
N GLY A 457 -33.60 -10.68 7.44
CA GLY A 457 -33.97 -9.27 7.39
C GLY A 457 -33.06 -8.39 8.25
N ASN A 458 -32.78 -8.80 9.49
CA ASN A 458 -31.85 -8.08 10.37
C ASN A 458 -30.41 -8.13 9.86
N LEU A 459 -30.00 -9.25 9.26
CA LEU A 459 -28.68 -9.35 8.64
C LEU A 459 -28.53 -8.36 7.47
N ASP A 460 -29.57 -8.21 6.64
CA ASP A 460 -29.56 -7.22 5.56
C ASP A 460 -29.39 -5.79 6.11
N ASP A 461 -30.07 -5.45 7.22
CA ASP A 461 -29.91 -4.14 7.87
C ASP A 461 -28.47 -3.91 8.36
N LEU A 462 -27.87 -4.92 8.99
CA LEU A 462 -26.49 -4.85 9.48
C LEU A 462 -25.47 -4.78 8.34
N LEU A 463 -25.77 -5.39 7.19
CA LEU A 463 -24.91 -5.32 6.00
C LEU A 463 -24.97 -3.96 5.30
N GLU A 464 -26.11 -3.28 5.38
CA GLU A 464 -26.33 -1.95 4.78
C GLU A 464 -25.94 -0.81 5.72
N TYR A 465 -25.74 -1.09 7.01
CA TYR A 465 -25.42 -0.08 8.01
C TYR A 465 -24.14 0.71 7.64
N PRO A 466 -24.21 2.06 7.54
CA PRO A 466 -23.16 2.85 6.87
C PRO A 466 -21.97 3.17 7.78
N TYR A 467 -22.10 3.01 9.09
CA TYR A 467 -21.06 3.32 10.07
C TYR A 467 -20.23 2.07 10.42
N GLY A 468 -19.11 2.24 11.12
CA GLY A 468 -18.29 1.09 11.49
C GLY A 468 -17.23 1.37 12.52
N GLY A 469 -17.68 1.68 13.74
CA GLY A 469 -16.88 1.45 14.92
C GLY A 469 -16.73 -0.05 15.20
N VAL A 470 -16.11 -0.38 16.32
CA VAL A 470 -15.84 -1.76 16.72
C VAL A 470 -17.13 -2.54 16.89
N GLU A 471 -18.08 -1.97 17.63
CA GLU A 471 -19.37 -2.60 17.89
C GLU A 471 -20.10 -2.91 16.59
N GLN A 472 -20.26 -1.92 15.71
CA GLN A 472 -21.01 -2.11 14.47
C GLN A 472 -20.32 -3.11 13.54
N THR A 473 -18.99 -3.08 13.47
CA THR A 473 -18.22 -4.02 12.66
C THR A 473 -18.36 -5.45 13.19
N ALA A 474 -18.33 -5.63 14.52
CA ALA A 474 -18.55 -6.93 15.16
C ALA A 474 -20.00 -7.40 14.99
N SER A 475 -20.98 -6.50 15.11
CA SER A 475 -22.41 -6.75 14.91
C SER A 475 -22.76 -7.09 13.46
N GLN A 476 -22.02 -6.60 12.47
CA GLN A 476 -22.11 -7.07 11.09
C GLN A 476 -21.47 -8.47 10.92
N LEU A 477 -20.30 -8.66 11.52
CA LEU A 477 -19.47 -9.86 11.32
C LEU A 477 -20.07 -11.11 11.97
N LEU A 478 -20.54 -11.03 13.21
CA LEU A 478 -21.03 -12.17 13.98
C LEU A 478 -22.22 -12.88 13.32
N PRO A 479 -23.36 -12.21 13.05
CA PRO A 479 -24.51 -12.87 12.41
C PRO A 479 -24.21 -13.30 10.98
N LEU A 480 -23.39 -12.54 10.24
CA LEU A 480 -22.94 -12.99 8.92
C LEU A 480 -22.16 -14.31 9.02
N SER A 481 -21.28 -14.45 10.01
CA SER A 481 -20.49 -15.66 10.23
C SER A 481 -21.34 -16.87 10.57
N ILE A 482 -22.43 -16.68 11.31
CA ILE A 482 -23.40 -17.73 11.65
C ILE A 482 -24.21 -18.15 10.41
N ALA A 483 -24.61 -17.20 9.57
CA ALA A 483 -25.41 -17.47 8.37
C ALA A 483 -24.57 -18.01 7.21
N TYR A 484 -23.30 -17.63 7.13
CA TYR A 484 -22.42 -17.92 5.99
C TYR A 484 -22.41 -19.40 5.60
N PRO A 485 -22.27 -20.39 6.51
CA PRO A 485 -22.30 -21.81 6.13
C PRO A 485 -23.57 -22.23 5.38
N ALA A 486 -24.73 -21.66 5.75
CA ALA A 486 -26.00 -21.96 5.08
C ALA A 486 -26.13 -21.23 3.73
N LEU A 487 -25.61 -20.00 3.63
CA LEU A 487 -25.68 -19.16 2.43
C LEU A 487 -24.61 -19.53 1.38
N ALA A 488 -23.46 -20.06 1.81
CA ALA A 488 -22.31 -20.36 0.98
C ALA A 488 -22.55 -21.51 -0.01
N GLY A 489 -23.56 -22.36 0.23
CA GLY A 489 -23.95 -23.45 -0.67
C GLY A 489 -24.71 -23.01 -1.94
N GLY A 490 -25.03 -21.71 -2.06
CA GLY A 490 -25.76 -21.13 -3.20
C GLY A 490 -24.86 -20.68 -4.35
N GLU A 491 -25.18 -19.52 -4.94
CA GLU A 491 -24.45 -18.97 -6.09
C GLU A 491 -23.00 -18.56 -5.72
N PRO A 492 -21.97 -18.98 -6.49
CA PRO A 492 -20.58 -18.66 -6.19
C PRO A 492 -20.29 -17.16 -6.01
N ARG A 493 -20.95 -16.30 -6.80
CA ARG A 493 -20.79 -14.85 -6.69
C ARG A 493 -21.24 -14.29 -5.34
N ILE A 494 -22.35 -14.80 -4.81
CA ILE A 494 -22.86 -14.41 -3.49
C ILE A 494 -21.92 -14.91 -2.41
N ARG A 495 -21.52 -16.19 -2.48
CA ARG A 495 -20.53 -16.77 -1.56
C ARG A 495 -19.25 -15.95 -1.50
N ASP A 496 -18.69 -15.60 -2.65
CA ASP A 496 -17.42 -14.87 -2.73
C ASP A 496 -17.57 -13.43 -2.22
N ARG A 497 -18.71 -12.77 -2.51
CA ARG A 497 -19.03 -11.44 -1.95
C ARG A 497 -19.15 -11.47 -0.43
N LEU A 498 -19.91 -12.43 0.14
CA LEU A 498 -20.08 -12.55 1.59
C LEU A 498 -18.75 -12.87 2.27
N ARG A 499 -17.94 -13.76 1.67
CA ARG A 499 -16.58 -14.06 2.14
C ARG A 499 -15.71 -12.81 2.18
N LEU A 500 -15.76 -11.98 1.14
CA LEU A 500 -15.02 -10.72 1.08
C LEU A 500 -15.48 -9.73 2.15
N ILE A 501 -16.80 -9.60 2.37
CA ILE A 501 -17.35 -8.76 3.46
C ILE A 501 -16.79 -9.21 4.80
N MET A 502 -16.85 -10.51 5.12
CA MET A 502 -16.30 -11.04 6.37
C MET A 502 -14.81 -10.74 6.51
N GLN A 503 -14.00 -11.00 5.47
CA GLN A 503 -12.57 -10.70 5.47
C GLN A 503 -12.27 -9.22 5.71
N ASN A 504 -13.05 -8.33 5.08
CA ASN A 504 -12.92 -6.89 5.26
C ASN A 504 -13.31 -6.45 6.67
N SER A 505 -14.40 -6.97 7.23
CA SER A 505 -14.82 -6.67 8.61
C SER A 505 -13.78 -7.15 9.63
N ARG A 506 -13.20 -8.34 9.44
CA ARG A 506 -12.07 -8.83 10.25
C ARG A 506 -10.86 -7.90 10.18
N LEU A 507 -10.45 -7.52 8.95
CA LEU A 507 -9.33 -6.59 8.77
C LEU A 507 -9.61 -5.22 9.42
N ARG A 508 -10.85 -4.74 9.33
CA ARG A 508 -11.28 -3.48 9.96
C ARG A 508 -11.19 -3.57 11.49
N LEU A 509 -11.61 -4.68 12.10
CA LEU A 509 -11.38 -4.91 13.53
C LEU A 509 -9.87 -4.88 13.85
N VAL A 510 -9.04 -5.61 13.10
CA VAL A 510 -7.57 -5.59 13.30
C VAL A 510 -7.00 -4.17 13.22
N GLN A 511 -7.50 -3.31 12.33
CA GLN A 511 -7.10 -1.90 12.22
C GLN A 511 -7.54 -1.03 13.41
N MET A 512 -8.62 -1.41 14.09
CA MET A 512 -9.13 -0.70 15.28
C MET A 512 -8.56 -1.26 16.59
N ALA A 513 -7.78 -2.35 16.55
CA ALA A 513 -7.13 -2.90 17.73
C ALA A 513 -6.01 -1.96 18.22
N GLY A 514 -6.03 -1.61 19.50
CA GLY A 514 -4.99 -0.81 20.15
C GLY A 514 -3.67 -1.57 20.32
N PRO A 515 -2.64 -0.96 20.93
CA PRO A 515 -1.31 -1.58 21.09
C PRO A 515 -1.31 -2.96 21.77
N ASP A 516 -2.19 -3.15 22.75
CA ASP A 516 -2.38 -4.42 23.47
C ASP A 516 -3.42 -5.36 22.81
N ALA A 517 -3.84 -5.02 21.59
CA ALA A 517 -4.93 -5.66 20.86
C ALA A 517 -6.29 -5.63 21.61
N TRP A 518 -6.51 -4.60 22.42
CA TRP A 518 -7.80 -4.28 23.02
C TRP A 518 -8.55 -3.25 22.18
N PHE A 519 -9.85 -3.20 22.33
CA PHE A 519 -10.73 -2.42 21.48
C PHE A 519 -11.47 -1.35 22.26
N ALA A 520 -11.52 -0.14 21.71
CA ALA A 520 -12.43 0.92 22.12
C ALA A 520 -13.47 1.17 21.00
N TRP A 521 -14.35 2.16 21.15
CA TRP A 521 -15.44 2.40 20.18
C TRP A 521 -15.00 2.57 18.72
N TRP A 522 -13.89 3.27 18.48
CA TRP A 522 -13.42 3.63 17.13
C TRP A 522 -11.96 3.21 16.87
N GLY A 523 -11.35 2.47 17.81
CA GLY A 523 -9.91 2.15 17.82
C GLY A 523 -8.99 3.30 18.22
N GLY A 524 -7.68 3.14 17.98
CA GLY A 524 -6.63 4.10 18.31
C GLY A 524 -5.80 3.77 19.55
N ASP A 525 -4.88 4.66 19.92
CA ASP A 525 -4.05 4.55 21.15
C ASP A 525 -4.84 5.01 22.39
N VAL A 526 -6.01 4.43 22.60
CA VAL A 526 -6.87 4.66 23.77
C VAL A 526 -6.96 3.39 24.61
N ASP A 527 -7.23 3.53 25.91
CA ASP A 527 -7.51 2.40 26.76
C ASP A 527 -8.70 1.61 26.21
N GLY A 528 -8.53 0.31 25.99
CA GLY A 528 -9.59 -0.54 25.47
C GLY A 528 -10.71 -0.73 26.49
N ASP A 529 -11.91 -1.04 26.01
CA ASP A 529 -13.07 -1.41 26.80
C ASP A 529 -13.20 -2.94 26.86
N ALA A 530 -13.41 -3.49 28.05
CA ALA A 530 -13.48 -4.94 28.25
C ALA A 530 -14.61 -5.62 27.46
N PHE A 531 -15.78 -4.98 27.35
CA PHE A 531 -16.92 -5.55 26.64
C PHE A 531 -16.72 -5.48 25.13
N LEU A 532 -16.33 -4.33 24.59
CA LEU A 532 -16.04 -4.17 23.16
C LEU A 532 -14.92 -5.10 22.70
N THR A 533 -13.89 -5.26 23.54
CA THR A 533 -12.82 -6.23 23.29
C THR A 533 -13.37 -7.64 23.21
N ALA A 534 -14.11 -8.09 24.22
CA ALA A 534 -14.68 -9.44 24.20
C ALA A 534 -15.62 -9.66 23.03
N TYR A 535 -16.46 -8.67 22.69
CA TYR A 535 -17.41 -8.75 21.60
C TYR A 535 -16.74 -8.82 20.22
N ALA A 536 -15.70 -8.02 19.99
CA ALA A 536 -14.91 -8.06 18.76
C ALA A 536 -14.21 -9.41 18.57
N TYR A 537 -13.56 -9.93 19.62
CA TYR A 537 -12.93 -11.26 19.58
C TYR A 537 -13.96 -12.38 19.38
N TYR A 538 -15.14 -12.26 20.00
CA TYR A 538 -16.20 -13.25 19.84
C TYR A 538 -16.74 -13.29 18.41
N ALA A 539 -16.97 -12.13 17.79
CA ALA A 539 -17.32 -12.02 16.39
C ALA A 539 -16.22 -12.60 15.47
N ASP A 540 -14.95 -12.27 15.75
CA ASP A 540 -13.81 -12.78 14.99
C ASP A 540 -13.62 -14.30 15.13
N TRP A 541 -13.98 -14.87 16.30
CA TRP A 541 -13.93 -16.30 16.54
C TRP A 541 -14.91 -17.06 15.66
N TYR A 542 -16.16 -16.60 15.56
CA TYR A 542 -17.14 -17.17 14.62
C TYR A 542 -16.68 -16.99 13.17
N ALA A 543 -16.19 -15.80 12.81
CA ALA A 543 -15.72 -15.52 11.46
C ALA A 543 -14.55 -16.41 11.06
N SER A 544 -13.59 -16.61 11.96
CA SER A 544 -12.43 -17.47 11.72
C SER A 544 -12.86 -18.90 11.47
N ARG A 545 -13.83 -19.42 12.24
CA ARG A 545 -14.38 -20.77 12.04
C ARG A 545 -15.13 -20.90 10.71
N ALA A 546 -15.97 -19.92 10.38
CA ALA A 546 -16.73 -19.91 9.13
C ALA A 546 -15.84 -19.77 7.88
N LEU A 547 -14.68 -19.11 8.02
CA LEU A 547 -13.68 -18.96 6.96
C LEU A 547 -12.59 -20.04 6.96
N GLU A 548 -12.69 -21.03 7.85
CA GLU A 548 -11.71 -22.11 8.03
C GLU A 548 -10.28 -21.61 8.36
N ILE A 549 -10.19 -20.50 9.08
CA ILE A 549 -8.94 -19.89 9.53
C ILE A 549 -8.59 -20.43 10.92
N GLN A 550 -7.41 -21.04 11.03
CA GLN A 550 -6.90 -21.56 12.30
C GLN A 550 -6.06 -20.49 13.00
N LEU A 551 -6.40 -20.17 14.25
CA LEU A 551 -5.65 -19.26 15.12
C LEU A 551 -5.22 -20.00 16.40
N PRO A 552 -4.03 -19.67 16.96
CA PRO A 552 -3.58 -20.22 18.24
C PRO A 552 -4.58 -19.97 19.38
N ALA A 553 -4.73 -20.93 20.30
CA ALA A 553 -5.68 -20.79 21.42
C ALA A 553 -5.38 -19.57 22.32
N GLU A 554 -4.10 -19.20 22.45
CA GLU A 554 -3.65 -18.00 23.16
C GLU A 554 -4.20 -16.69 22.57
N HIS A 555 -4.58 -16.68 21.30
CA HIS A 555 -5.18 -15.52 20.65
C HIS A 555 -6.48 -15.10 21.36
N TRP A 556 -7.34 -16.07 21.68
CA TRP A 556 -8.64 -15.83 22.31
C TRP A 556 -8.52 -15.49 23.80
N GLN A 557 -7.44 -15.92 24.46
CA GLN A 557 -7.21 -15.62 25.88
C GLN A 557 -7.02 -14.12 26.17
N ARG A 558 -6.75 -13.30 25.14
CA ARG A 558 -6.57 -11.86 25.26
C ARG A 558 -7.77 -11.12 25.84
N ILE A 559 -8.98 -11.68 25.76
CA ILE A 559 -10.17 -11.05 26.36
C ILE A 559 -10.19 -11.12 27.89
N LEU A 560 -9.40 -12.02 28.51
CA LEU A 560 -9.42 -12.25 29.95
C LEU A 560 -8.67 -11.15 30.72
N GLU A 561 -7.64 -10.58 30.13
CA GLU A 561 -6.85 -9.51 30.76
C GLU A 561 -7.63 -8.20 30.94
N PRO A 562 -8.29 -7.62 29.90
CA PRO A 562 -9.08 -6.41 30.09
C PRO A 562 -10.28 -6.67 31.00
N TYR A 563 -10.90 -7.87 30.95
CA TYR A 563 -11.90 -8.26 31.93
C TYR A 563 -11.36 -8.20 33.35
N ALA A 564 -10.21 -8.83 33.63
CA ALA A 564 -9.62 -8.85 34.96
C ALA A 564 -9.25 -7.44 35.47
N LYS A 565 -8.78 -6.55 34.58
CA LYS A 565 -8.42 -5.17 34.90
C LYS A 565 -9.64 -4.27 35.15
N GLN A 566 -10.75 -4.49 34.45
CA GLN A 566 -11.88 -3.56 34.40
C GLN A 566 -13.17 -4.10 35.05
N ALA A 567 -13.21 -5.36 35.49
CA ALA A 567 -14.43 -6.01 35.99
C ALA A 567 -15.19 -5.22 37.08
N THR A 568 -14.53 -4.42 37.91
CA THR A 568 -15.21 -3.61 38.93
C THR A 568 -15.93 -2.38 38.36
N GLN A 569 -15.55 -1.95 37.16
CA GLN A 569 -16.12 -0.79 36.45
C GLN A 569 -17.04 -1.23 35.31
N THR A 570 -16.95 -2.48 34.86
CA THR A 570 -17.83 -3.05 33.83
C THR A 570 -19.20 -3.43 34.41
N PRO A 571 -20.32 -3.01 33.79
CA PRO A 571 -21.68 -3.43 34.17
C PRO A 571 -21.84 -4.95 34.30
N LEU A 572 -22.70 -5.37 35.24
CA LEU A 572 -22.86 -6.81 35.56
C LEU A 572 -23.42 -7.62 34.37
N LEU A 573 -24.30 -7.04 33.57
CA LEU A 573 -24.80 -7.66 32.33
C LEU A 573 -23.68 -7.91 31.33
N GLN A 574 -22.84 -6.90 31.08
CA GLN A 574 -21.72 -7.01 30.16
C GLN A 574 -20.70 -8.03 30.66
N ARG A 575 -20.42 -8.08 31.97
CA ARG A 575 -19.56 -9.11 32.57
C ARG A 575 -20.11 -10.52 32.35
N ALA A 576 -21.41 -10.72 32.51
CA ALA A 576 -22.05 -12.01 32.26
C ALA A 576 -21.88 -12.44 30.80
N LEU A 577 -22.09 -11.51 29.85
CA LEU A 577 -21.89 -11.76 28.42
C LEU A 577 -20.43 -12.06 28.06
N ILE A 578 -19.46 -11.30 28.59
CA ILE A 578 -18.02 -11.57 28.38
C ILE A 578 -17.67 -12.99 28.80
N LEU A 579 -18.14 -13.45 29.96
CA LEU A 579 -17.88 -14.81 30.44
C LEU A 579 -18.61 -15.88 29.62
N ALA A 580 -19.80 -15.60 29.10
CA ALA A 580 -20.49 -16.48 28.16
C ALA A 580 -19.71 -16.63 26.85
N PHE A 581 -19.25 -15.52 26.26
CA PHE A 581 -18.40 -15.52 25.06
C PHE A 581 -17.10 -16.30 25.29
N ALA A 582 -16.44 -16.03 26.42
CA ALA A 582 -15.22 -16.72 26.81
C ALA A 582 -15.44 -18.24 26.95
N ARG A 583 -16.55 -18.67 27.55
CA ARG A 583 -16.91 -20.08 27.64
C ARG A 583 -17.13 -20.70 26.27
N ASP A 584 -17.82 -20.03 25.36
CA ASP A 584 -18.07 -20.54 24.01
C ASP A 584 -16.77 -20.68 23.21
N MET A 585 -15.82 -19.75 23.43
CA MET A 585 -14.44 -19.83 22.95
C MET A 585 -13.56 -20.84 23.71
N GLN A 586 -14.13 -21.62 24.63
CA GLN A 586 -13.46 -22.67 25.42
C GLN A 586 -12.37 -22.13 26.37
N LEU A 587 -12.54 -20.91 26.88
CA LEU A 587 -11.63 -20.29 27.83
C LEU A 587 -11.98 -20.67 29.29
N PRO A 588 -10.99 -20.71 30.20
CA PRO A 588 -11.23 -21.01 31.60
C PRO A 588 -11.89 -19.84 32.34
N VAL A 589 -13.17 -19.98 32.72
CA VAL A 589 -13.95 -18.90 33.34
C VAL A 589 -14.45 -19.18 34.76
N ASN A 590 -14.24 -20.39 35.31
CA ASN A 590 -14.88 -20.83 36.56
C ASN A 590 -14.63 -19.87 37.74
N THR A 591 -13.39 -19.42 37.94
CA THR A 591 -13.05 -18.50 39.05
C THR A 591 -13.65 -17.11 38.84
N LEU A 592 -13.63 -16.61 37.61
CA LEU A 592 -14.20 -15.31 37.25
C LEU A 592 -15.73 -15.30 37.44
N LEU A 593 -16.39 -16.41 37.06
CA LEU A 593 -17.81 -16.61 37.26
C LEU A 593 -18.18 -16.62 38.75
N GLY A 594 -17.38 -17.28 39.59
CA GLY A 594 -17.59 -17.24 41.04
C GLY A 594 -17.60 -15.82 41.61
N GLY A 595 -16.70 -14.95 41.13
CA GLY A 595 -16.70 -13.53 41.48
C GLY A 595 -17.97 -12.81 41.01
N LEU A 596 -18.36 -12.99 39.76
CA LEU A 596 -19.59 -12.39 39.20
C LEU A 596 -20.86 -12.82 39.95
N LEU A 597 -20.98 -14.11 40.30
CA LEU A 597 -22.13 -14.63 41.06
C LEU A 597 -22.25 -13.99 42.44
N ASN A 598 -21.13 -13.74 43.11
CA ASN A 598 -21.12 -13.05 44.40
C ASN A 598 -21.54 -11.58 44.25
N ASP A 599 -21.06 -10.89 43.22
CA ASP A 599 -21.44 -9.51 42.95
C ASP A 599 -22.93 -9.39 42.62
N LEU A 600 -23.46 -10.30 41.79
CA LEU A 600 -24.88 -10.35 41.42
C LEU A 600 -25.79 -10.67 42.62
N ALA A 601 -25.35 -11.54 43.54
CA ALA A 601 -26.10 -11.86 44.75
C ALA A 601 -26.23 -10.64 45.69
N ASN A 602 -25.25 -9.72 45.64
CA ASN A 602 -25.22 -8.48 46.43
C ASN A 602 -25.73 -7.26 45.64
N ALA A 603 -26.05 -7.41 44.36
CA ALA A 603 -26.58 -6.33 43.54
C ALA A 603 -28.03 -6.01 43.94
N GLY A 604 -28.37 -4.72 43.92
CA GLY A 604 -29.73 -4.23 44.17
C GLY A 604 -30.73 -4.58 43.05
N GLU A 605 -31.86 -3.87 43.02
CA GLU A 605 -32.91 -4.10 42.01
C GLU A 605 -32.64 -3.45 40.65
N GLY A 606 -31.55 -2.67 40.54
CA GLY A 606 -31.18 -1.95 39.32
C GLY A 606 -31.65 -0.50 39.34
N GLN A 607 -31.19 0.28 38.37
CA GLN A 607 -31.56 1.69 38.27
C GLN A 607 -33.01 1.81 37.79
N ALA A 608 -33.81 2.62 38.48
CA ALA A 608 -35.16 2.97 38.04
C ALA A 608 -35.05 3.99 36.89
N ARG A 609 -35.62 3.65 35.74
CA ARG A 609 -35.58 4.51 34.55
C ARG A 609 -36.67 5.57 34.61
N ALA A 610 -36.34 6.80 34.22
CA ALA A 610 -37.31 7.91 34.15
C ALA A 610 -38.22 7.81 32.90
N GLU A 611 -37.71 7.26 31.81
CA GLU A 611 -38.42 7.06 30.53
C GLU A 611 -38.17 5.64 29.99
N PRO A 612 -39.06 5.03 29.17
CA PRO A 612 -38.83 3.70 28.59
C PRO A 612 -37.60 3.63 27.67
N LEU A 613 -37.11 2.41 27.34
CA LEU A 613 -36.23 2.21 26.17
C LEU A 613 -36.94 2.79 24.94
N GLU A 614 -36.28 3.66 24.19
CA GLU A 614 -36.71 3.94 22.82
C GLU A 614 -36.49 2.69 21.96
N ALA A 615 -37.20 2.59 20.83
CA ALA A 615 -37.18 1.37 20.00
C ALA A 615 -35.78 1.02 19.44
N ASP A 616 -34.87 1.99 19.43
CA ASP A 616 -33.48 1.93 18.98
C ASP A 616 -32.45 1.78 20.11
N ASP A 617 -32.86 1.88 21.38
CA ASP A 617 -31.95 1.70 22.51
C ASP A 617 -31.65 0.21 22.77
N GLY A 618 -30.37 -0.15 22.77
CA GLY A 618 -29.92 -1.50 23.12
C GLY A 618 -29.77 -1.70 24.63
N LEU A 619 -30.37 -2.76 25.19
CA LEU A 619 -30.23 -3.11 26.63
C LEU A 619 -28.77 -3.27 27.08
N VAL A 620 -27.91 -3.84 26.22
CA VAL A 620 -26.52 -4.17 26.58
C VAL A 620 -25.59 -2.95 26.61
N LEU A 621 -25.82 -1.98 25.72
CA LEU A 621 -24.95 -0.82 25.54
C LEU A 621 -25.55 0.47 26.12
N GLY A 622 -26.86 0.65 25.98
CA GLY A 622 -27.58 1.83 26.43
C GLY A 622 -28.04 1.77 27.88
N ASP A 623 -28.40 0.59 28.39
CA ASP A 623 -28.97 0.48 29.74
C ASP A 623 -28.66 -0.83 30.50
N PRO A 624 -27.36 -1.22 30.63
CA PRO A 624 -26.97 -2.51 31.19
C PRO A 624 -27.20 -2.65 32.70
N ASP A 625 -27.34 -1.53 33.43
CA ASP A 625 -27.55 -1.49 34.90
C ASP A 625 -29.02 -1.28 35.30
N SER A 626 -29.94 -1.26 34.34
CA SER A 626 -31.38 -1.26 34.61
C SER A 626 -31.84 -2.51 35.36
N ALA A 627 -33.06 -2.46 35.90
CA ALA A 627 -33.70 -3.63 36.48
C ALA A 627 -33.78 -4.81 35.49
N VAL A 628 -34.08 -4.52 34.21
CA VAL A 628 -34.11 -5.54 33.15
C VAL A 628 -32.71 -6.05 32.83
N GLY A 629 -31.71 -5.17 32.78
CA GLY A 629 -30.31 -5.54 32.53
C GLY A 629 -29.75 -6.43 33.61
N LEU A 630 -30.00 -6.11 34.88
CA LEU A 630 -29.62 -6.95 36.02
C LEU A 630 -30.39 -8.27 36.06
N ALA A 631 -31.69 -8.27 35.75
CA ALA A 631 -32.47 -9.50 35.65
C ALA A 631 -31.86 -10.44 34.58
N ALA A 632 -31.56 -9.91 33.40
CA ALA A 632 -30.89 -10.66 32.34
C ALA A 632 -29.50 -11.17 32.79
N ALA A 633 -28.71 -10.34 33.48
CA ALA A 633 -27.41 -10.73 34.01
C ALA A 633 -27.50 -11.90 35.00
N ARG A 634 -28.50 -11.88 35.90
CA ARG A 634 -28.74 -12.97 36.86
C ARG A 634 -29.08 -14.28 36.15
N VAL A 635 -30.00 -14.24 35.18
CA VAL A 635 -30.42 -15.43 34.42
C VAL A 635 -29.23 -16.02 33.65
N LEU A 636 -28.49 -15.19 32.92
CA LEU A 636 -27.31 -15.62 32.16
C LEU A 636 -26.23 -16.22 33.05
N ALA A 637 -25.90 -15.57 34.18
CA ALA A 637 -24.85 -16.05 35.08
C ALA A 637 -25.24 -17.35 35.79
N VAL A 638 -26.50 -17.50 36.21
CA VAL A 638 -26.99 -18.74 36.84
C VAL A 638 -27.03 -19.89 35.85
N ASP A 639 -27.45 -19.65 34.61
CA ASP A 639 -27.40 -20.68 33.56
C ASP A 639 -25.96 -21.12 33.27
N LEU A 640 -25.05 -20.16 33.10
CA LEU A 640 -23.63 -20.43 32.90
C LEU A 640 -23.02 -21.23 34.07
N ALA A 641 -23.41 -20.90 35.31
CA ALA A 641 -22.97 -21.62 36.50
C ALA A 641 -23.47 -23.07 36.53
N ARG A 642 -24.72 -23.30 36.15
CA ARG A 642 -25.28 -24.66 36.01
C ARG A 642 -24.52 -25.46 34.95
N GLN A 643 -24.24 -24.87 33.79
CA GLN A 643 -23.49 -25.52 32.71
C GLN A 643 -22.06 -25.89 33.15
N LEU A 644 -21.39 -25.01 33.89
CA LEU A 644 -20.00 -25.19 34.33
C LEU A 644 -19.86 -25.88 35.70
N ARG A 645 -20.98 -26.26 36.34
CA ARG A 645 -21.05 -26.86 37.68
C ARG A 645 -20.38 -26.00 38.76
N VAL A 646 -20.54 -24.68 38.66
CA VAL A 646 -20.11 -23.70 39.68
C VAL A 646 -21.26 -23.50 40.68
N ALA A 647 -20.94 -23.42 41.98
CA ALA A 647 -21.95 -23.24 43.01
C ALA A 647 -22.63 -21.86 42.90
N VAL A 648 -23.97 -21.85 42.91
CA VAL A 648 -24.78 -20.61 42.85
C VAL A 648 -25.21 -20.23 44.27
N PRO A 649 -25.01 -18.98 44.72
CA PRO A 649 -25.55 -18.50 45.99
C PRO A 649 -27.08 -18.64 46.03
N ALA A 650 -27.63 -19.18 47.12
CA ALA A 650 -29.07 -19.39 47.27
C ALA A 650 -29.94 -18.13 47.03
N PRO A 651 -29.56 -16.92 47.48
CA PRO A 651 -30.31 -15.69 47.19
C PRO A 651 -30.39 -15.39 45.69
N LEU A 652 -29.29 -15.61 44.96
CA LEU A 652 -29.21 -15.37 43.53
C LEU A 652 -30.04 -16.37 42.73
N ALA A 653 -30.07 -17.64 43.16
CA ALA A 653 -30.89 -18.67 42.51
C ALA A 653 -32.38 -18.29 42.55
N ALA A 654 -32.87 -17.82 43.70
CA ALA A 654 -34.26 -17.36 43.83
C ALA A 654 -34.55 -16.10 43.00
N GLN A 655 -33.60 -15.15 42.94
CA GLN A 655 -33.74 -13.93 42.14
C GLN A 655 -33.73 -14.20 40.62
N ALA A 656 -33.03 -15.24 40.17
CA ALA A 656 -33.03 -15.63 38.77
C ALA A 656 -34.34 -16.32 38.36
N GLU A 657 -34.95 -17.10 39.25
CA GLU A 657 -36.26 -17.74 39.00
C GLU A 657 -37.41 -16.74 38.91
N THR A 658 -37.35 -15.62 39.62
CA THR A 658 -38.31 -14.52 39.48
C THR A 658 -38.09 -13.65 38.24
N ALA A 659 -36.91 -13.74 37.61
CA ALA A 659 -36.55 -12.96 36.43
C ALA A 659 -36.90 -13.65 35.10
N THR A 660 -37.03 -14.98 35.11
CA THR A 660 -37.54 -15.81 33.99
C THR A 660 -39.05 -15.89 34.00
#